data_AF-R7J0X3-F1
#
_entry.id   AF-R7J0X3-F1
#
_cell.length_a   1.000
_cell.length_b   1.000
_cell.length_c   1.000
_cell.angle_alpha   90.00
_cell.angle_beta   90.00
_cell.angle_gamma   90.00
#
_symmetry.space_group_name_H-M   'P 1'
#
loop_
_entity.id
_entity.type
_entity.pdbx_description
1 polymer ?
#
loop_
_entity_poly.entity_id
_entity_poly.type
_entity_poly.pdbx_seq_one_letter_code
_entity_poly.pdbx_strand_id
1 'polypeptide(L)'
;MTLNRRHGLQCQAGGLSISSNQTRRTKFNAAEIADNSHNDICQSKRIYLPQYRTPGRAGWLAVILRQTSPVTRRKSPAHMSRVMIAVTQRLNIRPSIFLAVYMMCISDETAQFFSQLTLALFLYRVICVGHNLVLMHVFAPTRSLSAGIQSTKLVYFYIRTHITVLTEQSKSGETKLCILGCGRRHRRHTRQSEFSVKKCCKTAFADNYSYIYTAKSTTPRRPSFDTISYFYPYTNNNSHNTPTMKIVFSVNYRTNWGENLVLTGNIAHLGSNNIDTSVPMKLLGTDKWTAEIDIPANTPDFEYSYAIRRDDGSSKREWGHPHHFYMPKDAGHAIYVNDRWQDQPWDKPYYSSAIADCINRRDDAATATRVLPCAGMVTIQVWAPMVRPEQVLAICGETPSLGKWDPSRALVMSAHDFPMWSVNIPADGLSVATEYKFVILDKNSGKLVAWELGNNRTLGTQPTRDTATLLTGMRLRNPMAPWRGAGVAIPVFSIRTRNDFGVGDFYDLPLMVDWATMTHQNFIQILPINDTTMTGTWTDSYPYNANSIFALHPMYLRLEAVGELHDPARRKYYRDLATELNGLDTIDYERVTRAKAEYMREIYAQDGAKTIASADFKAFVKRNTGWLPNYAAFCVLRDRFGTADFSQWDKYAKYSKDLVKKLAKETPDETNIVYFTQYHLDKQLKTVRDYAHSKGVVIKGDIPIGISRTSVDAWTDARLFNIDCQAGAPPDDFSVLGQNWGLPTYNWEEMNRDGFAWWKARFRKMSEYFDAYRIDHVLGFFRIWEIPMDAIHGLLGTFNPALPFTPDELRYNYDFWIDVDLQTTPFIMDYFLSDFFGEYTDEARKTFLVDAGYGRYRLRPEFDTQRKVAEYFDTLPKDDKNTRMYNALLGLIDNVLFIEDSREKGKYHPRISAQYTYIYRSLNDYERWCFDRLYNDFFYHRHNDFWYGKAMWKLPPLTEATDMLTCAEDLGMIPDCVPAVMQSLEILTLEIQRMPKNPNLTFGNTHDYPYYSVCTTSTHDMGGIRVWWEEDREKTQRYFNEVLQQSGTAPYFAEPWICDAIVDLHLKSPSMLCILPLQDYLAMDGKLRRKNPADEIINVPANPRHYWRYRMHLNMENLIKADDFNNKLRDMIDNAGR
;
A
#
# COMPACT_ATOMS: atom_id res chain seq x y z
N MET A 1 19.91 -52.26 21.31
CA MET A 1 20.17 -53.49 20.53
C MET A 1 20.33 -53.06 19.07
N THR A 2 21.55 -53.10 18.51
CA THR A 2 22.01 -54.15 17.57
C THR A 2 21.05 -54.33 16.39
N LEU A 3 21.38 -53.84 15.18
CA LEU A 3 22.32 -54.41 14.19
C LEU A 3 21.80 -55.77 13.66
N ASN A 4 21.84 -56.09 12.35
CA ASN A 4 22.66 -55.55 11.26
C ASN A 4 22.07 -55.91 9.86
N ARG A 5 22.46 -55.17 8.80
CA ARG A 5 22.99 -55.58 7.45
C ARG A 5 22.60 -56.95 6.80
N ARG A 6 22.69 -57.17 5.47
CA ARG A 6 23.52 -56.63 4.35
C ARG A 6 22.76 -56.86 3.01
N HIS A 7 22.74 -55.93 2.04
CA HIS A 7 23.65 -55.77 0.87
C HIS A 7 23.60 -56.86 -0.23
N GLY A 8 23.72 -56.39 -1.49
CA GLY A 8 23.62 -57.14 -2.76
C GLY A 8 22.74 -56.34 -3.72
N LEU A 9 23.18 -55.41 -4.58
CA LEU A 9 24.27 -55.45 -5.59
C LEU A 9 24.02 -56.58 -6.63
N GLN A 10 24.06 -56.35 -7.95
CA GLN A 10 24.52 -55.17 -8.71
C GLN A 10 24.07 -55.22 -10.19
N CYS A 11 23.95 -54.06 -10.86
CA CYS A 11 24.02 -53.89 -12.34
C CYS A 11 22.96 -54.63 -13.21
N GLN A 12 22.75 -54.36 -14.50
CA GLN A 12 23.13 -53.26 -15.43
C GLN A 12 21.97 -53.11 -16.44
N ALA A 13 21.45 -51.91 -16.73
CA ALA A 13 21.81 -51.02 -17.85
C ALA A 13 21.38 -51.50 -19.27
N GLY A 14 20.82 -50.58 -20.07
CA GLY A 14 20.40 -50.78 -21.46
C GLY A 14 19.01 -51.44 -21.62
N GLY A 15 17.98 -50.80 -22.20
CA GLY A 15 17.84 -49.43 -22.68
C GLY A 15 17.81 -49.30 -24.22
N LEU A 16 16.74 -48.66 -24.73
CA LEU A 16 16.50 -48.26 -26.14
C LEU A 16 16.27 -49.43 -27.14
N SER A 17 15.50 -49.29 -28.22
CA SER A 17 14.42 -48.36 -28.61
C SER A 17 13.78 -48.84 -29.94
N ILE A 18 12.96 -48.01 -30.61
CA ILE A 18 12.54 -48.11 -32.04
C ILE A 18 11.53 -49.25 -32.31
N SER A 19 10.25 -48.95 -32.63
CA SER A 19 9.69 -48.61 -33.97
C SER A 19 9.71 -49.79 -34.97
N SER A 20 8.71 -49.99 -35.85
CA SER A 20 7.48 -49.22 -36.13
C SER A 20 6.44 -50.07 -36.91
N ASN A 21 5.28 -49.46 -37.17
CA ASN A 21 4.49 -49.60 -38.40
C ASN A 21 3.58 -50.84 -38.66
N GLN A 22 2.34 -50.48 -39.05
CA GLN A 22 1.55 -51.01 -40.17
C GLN A 22 0.71 -52.31 -40.06
N THR A 23 -0.61 -52.05 -40.13
CA THR A 23 -1.58 -52.59 -41.10
C THR A 23 -2.42 -53.86 -40.82
N ARG A 24 -3.74 -53.59 -40.75
CA ARG A 24 -4.83 -54.12 -41.62
C ARG A 24 -5.57 -55.43 -41.25
N ARG A 25 -6.89 -55.36 -41.55
CA ARG A 25 -7.88 -56.45 -41.83
C ARG A 25 -8.36 -57.23 -40.57
N THR A 26 -9.63 -57.63 -40.43
CA THR A 26 -10.83 -57.50 -41.30
C THR A 26 -12.16 -57.55 -40.51
N LYS A 27 -13.23 -56.94 -41.07
CA LYS A 27 -14.65 -57.40 -41.26
C LYS A 27 -15.17 -58.63 -40.47
N PHE A 28 -16.46 -58.85 -40.14
CA PHE A 28 -17.81 -58.25 -40.39
C PHE A 28 -18.87 -59.09 -39.58
N ASN A 29 -20.17 -58.78 -39.41
CA ASN A 29 -20.96 -57.53 -39.30
C ASN A 29 -22.43 -57.85 -38.88
N ALA A 30 -23.11 -56.95 -38.15
CA ALA A 30 -24.59 -56.86 -37.97
C ALA A 30 -25.31 -58.04 -37.24
N ALA A 31 -26.60 -57.97 -36.83
CA ALA A 31 -27.65 -56.95 -37.02
C ALA A 31 -28.59 -56.78 -35.80
N GLU A 32 -29.55 -55.84 -35.90
CA GLU A 32 -30.49 -55.36 -34.86
C GLU A 32 -31.71 -56.29 -34.62
N ILE A 33 -32.48 -56.01 -33.54
CA ILE A 33 -33.97 -55.95 -33.53
C ILE A 33 -34.44 -55.19 -32.25
N ALA A 34 -35.70 -54.72 -32.22
CA ALA A 34 -36.15 -53.58 -31.42
C ALA A 34 -37.08 -53.88 -30.21
N ASP A 35 -37.01 -52.98 -29.22
CA ASP A 35 -38.10 -52.27 -28.50
C ASP A 35 -39.38 -53.02 -28.02
N ASN A 36 -39.74 -52.87 -26.73
CA ASN A 36 -41.10 -52.51 -26.28
C ASN A 36 -41.27 -52.27 -24.75
N SER A 37 -41.75 -51.07 -24.41
CA SER A 37 -42.81 -50.69 -23.43
C SER A 37 -43.11 -51.46 -22.10
N HIS A 38 -43.05 -50.69 -21.00
CA HIS A 38 -44.12 -50.46 -19.97
C HIS A 38 -44.51 -51.48 -18.86
N ASN A 39 -44.88 -50.87 -17.71
CA ASN A 39 -45.82 -51.31 -16.65
C ASN A 39 -45.43 -52.44 -15.66
N ASP A 40 -45.82 -52.41 -14.36
CA ASP A 40 -46.27 -51.33 -13.44
C ASP A 40 -46.33 -51.84 -11.95
N ILE A 41 -46.75 -50.98 -11.01
CA ILE A 41 -47.54 -51.24 -9.78
C ILE A 41 -46.87 -51.58 -8.42
N CYS A 42 -47.32 -50.82 -7.39
CA CYS A 42 -47.33 -51.04 -5.92
C CYS A 42 -46.03 -50.93 -5.06
N GLN A 43 -46.06 -50.46 -3.80
CA GLN A 43 -46.91 -49.53 -2.97
C GLN A 43 -46.36 -49.58 -1.50
N SER A 44 -46.65 -48.69 -0.52
CA SER A 44 -46.90 -47.22 -0.46
C SER A 44 -46.83 -46.76 1.02
N LYS A 45 -46.24 -45.59 1.34
CA LYS A 45 -46.84 -44.33 1.88
C LYS A 45 -45.67 -43.47 2.42
N ARG A 46 -45.54 -42.12 2.32
CA ARG A 46 -46.42 -40.92 2.24
C ARG A 46 -47.20 -40.52 3.51
N ILE A 47 -46.89 -39.32 4.02
CA ILE A 47 -47.79 -38.32 4.65
C ILE A 47 -47.02 -36.98 4.82
N TYR A 48 -47.60 -35.76 4.76
CA TYR A 48 -48.71 -35.21 3.93
C TYR A 48 -48.80 -33.65 4.10
N LEU A 49 -49.60 -32.98 3.24
CA LEU A 49 -50.20 -31.61 3.34
C LEU A 49 -49.41 -30.40 2.76
N PRO A 50 -50.11 -29.31 2.31
CA PRO A 50 -51.35 -29.30 1.50
C PRO A 50 -51.32 -28.25 0.33
N GLN A 51 -52.43 -28.13 -0.43
CA GLN A 51 -52.61 -27.12 -1.49
C GLN A 51 -54.02 -26.46 -1.48
N TYR A 52 -54.12 -25.31 -2.16
CA TYR A 52 -55.31 -24.66 -2.75
C TYR A 52 -56.48 -24.16 -1.87
N ARG A 53 -56.79 -22.86 -1.98
CA ARG A 53 -57.92 -22.34 -2.80
C ARG A 53 -57.92 -20.80 -2.90
N THR A 54 -58.46 -20.26 -4.00
CA THR A 54 -58.88 -18.86 -4.18
C THR A 54 -60.41 -18.80 -4.31
N PRO A 55 -61.07 -17.66 -4.01
CA PRO A 55 -61.55 -16.79 -5.10
C PRO A 55 -61.66 -15.27 -4.74
N GLY A 56 -61.68 -14.39 -5.77
CA GLY A 56 -62.08 -12.98 -5.60
C GLY A 56 -61.54 -12.02 -6.68
N ARG A 57 -62.42 -11.27 -7.38
CA ARG A 57 -62.08 -10.18 -8.34
C ARG A 57 -62.09 -8.83 -7.59
N ALA A 58 -61.56 -7.69 -8.06
CA ALA A 58 -61.09 -7.25 -9.39
C ALA A 58 -59.98 -6.16 -9.21
N GLY A 59 -59.24 -5.70 -10.23
CA GLY A 59 -59.10 -6.11 -11.65
C GLY A 59 -58.43 -5.02 -12.51
N TRP A 60 -57.99 -5.38 -13.73
CA TRP A 60 -57.44 -4.52 -14.83
C TRP A 60 -56.24 -3.59 -14.49
N LEU A 61 -55.15 -3.51 -15.26
CA LEU A 61 -54.95 -3.67 -16.71
C LEU A 61 -53.61 -4.39 -17.04
N ALA A 62 -53.45 -4.88 -18.28
CA ALA A 62 -52.20 -5.43 -18.83
C ALA A 62 -51.63 -4.48 -19.93
N VAL A 63 -50.58 -4.72 -20.74
CA VAL A 63 -50.04 -5.95 -21.38
C VAL A 63 -48.58 -5.73 -21.91
N ILE A 64 -47.91 -6.81 -22.36
CA ILE A 64 -46.71 -6.87 -23.26
C ILE A 64 -45.34 -6.54 -22.61
N LEU A 65 -44.28 -7.35 -22.75
CA LEU A 65 -44.11 -8.76 -23.18
C LEU A 65 -42.80 -9.33 -22.59
N ARG A 66 -42.62 -10.66 -22.62
CA ARG A 66 -41.36 -11.38 -22.31
C ARG A 66 -40.98 -12.31 -23.46
N GLN A 67 -39.70 -12.66 -23.56
CA GLN A 67 -39.09 -13.74 -24.37
C GLN A 67 -39.11 -13.64 -25.91
N THR A 68 -37.92 -13.71 -26.49
CA THR A 68 -37.57 -14.63 -27.61
C THR A 68 -36.06 -14.91 -27.56
N SER A 69 -35.65 -16.17 -27.79
CA SER A 69 -34.24 -16.56 -27.88
C SER A 69 -33.72 -16.55 -29.33
N PRO A 70 -32.43 -16.31 -29.58
CA PRO A 70 -31.89 -16.22 -30.94
C PRO A 70 -31.53 -17.60 -31.52
N VAL A 71 -32.20 -18.00 -32.61
CA VAL A 71 -31.69 -19.03 -33.53
C VAL A 71 -31.76 -18.49 -34.97
N THR A 72 -30.64 -18.67 -35.67
CA THR A 72 -30.30 -18.20 -37.03
C THR A 72 -31.43 -18.02 -38.05
N ARG A 73 -31.45 -16.86 -38.77
CA ARG A 73 -31.19 -16.77 -40.23
C ARG A 73 -31.30 -15.32 -40.77
N ARG A 74 -30.55 -15.03 -41.84
CA ARG A 74 -30.47 -13.71 -42.53
C ARG A 74 -31.83 -13.29 -43.12
N LYS A 75 -32.15 -11.98 -43.08
CA LYS A 75 -33.17 -11.31 -43.94
C LYS A 75 -32.63 -9.96 -44.46
N SER A 76 -33.26 -9.42 -45.50
CA SER A 76 -32.66 -8.48 -46.46
C SER A 76 -32.98 -6.98 -46.22
N PRO A 77 -32.21 -6.04 -46.83
CA PRO A 77 -32.28 -4.59 -46.53
C PRO A 77 -33.65 -3.92 -46.69
N ALA A 78 -34.53 -4.46 -47.55
CA ALA A 78 -35.83 -3.87 -47.87
C ALA A 78 -36.78 -3.70 -46.65
N HIS A 79 -36.50 -4.36 -45.52
CA HIS A 79 -37.27 -4.17 -44.28
C HIS A 79 -36.87 -2.90 -43.51
N MET A 80 -35.59 -2.51 -43.52
CA MET A 80 -35.12 -1.30 -42.80
C MET A 80 -35.70 -0.01 -43.38
N SER A 81 -35.80 0.10 -44.71
CA SER A 81 -36.36 1.28 -45.37
C SER A 81 -37.79 1.59 -44.92
N ARG A 82 -38.63 0.57 -44.71
CA ARG A 82 -40.02 0.75 -44.25
C ARG A 82 -40.11 1.22 -42.79
N VAL A 83 -39.20 0.78 -41.93
CA VAL A 83 -39.12 1.27 -40.54
C VAL A 83 -38.61 2.71 -40.50
N MET A 84 -37.56 3.04 -41.26
CA MET A 84 -37.01 4.40 -41.31
C MET A 84 -37.99 5.45 -41.84
N ILE A 85 -38.79 5.12 -42.88
CA ILE A 85 -39.81 6.04 -43.42
C ILE A 85 -40.88 6.39 -42.37
N ALA A 86 -41.29 5.43 -41.53
CA ALA A 86 -42.23 5.67 -40.44
C ALA A 86 -41.64 6.56 -39.31
N VAL A 87 -40.32 6.59 -39.15
CA VAL A 87 -39.62 7.45 -38.19
C VAL A 87 -39.45 8.87 -38.74
N THR A 88 -39.02 9.04 -40.00
CA THR A 88 -38.86 10.39 -40.59
C THR A 88 -40.18 11.13 -40.71
N GLN A 89 -41.29 10.43 -41.02
CA GLN A 89 -42.64 11.02 -41.01
C GLN A 89 -43.12 11.48 -39.62
N ARG A 90 -42.56 10.96 -38.53
CA ARG A 90 -42.86 11.41 -37.15
C ARG A 90 -41.98 12.57 -36.66
N LEU A 91 -40.86 12.85 -37.33
CA LEU A 91 -39.85 13.83 -36.87
C LEU A 91 -39.71 15.07 -37.77
N ASN A 92 -40.31 15.07 -38.96
CA ASN A 92 -40.50 16.26 -39.82
C ASN A 92 -39.22 17.04 -40.18
N ILE A 93 -38.11 16.32 -40.41
CA ILE A 93 -36.81 16.88 -40.81
C ILE A 93 -36.72 17.01 -42.34
N ARG A 94 -36.19 18.12 -42.86
CA ARG A 94 -36.08 18.37 -44.31
C ARG A 94 -35.04 17.45 -44.99
N PRO A 95 -35.31 16.89 -46.20
CA PRO A 95 -34.44 15.89 -46.82
C PRO A 95 -33.02 16.34 -47.20
N SER A 96 -32.78 17.64 -47.38
CA SER A 96 -31.54 18.19 -47.93
C SER A 96 -30.30 18.03 -47.04
N ILE A 97 -30.47 17.74 -45.74
CA ILE A 97 -29.36 17.57 -44.79
C ILE A 97 -28.76 16.15 -44.90
N PHE A 98 -29.55 15.15 -45.27
CA PHE A 98 -29.13 13.73 -45.20
C PHE A 98 -28.15 13.33 -46.32
N LEU A 99 -28.16 14.03 -47.46
CA LEU A 99 -27.32 13.71 -48.61
C LEU A 99 -25.84 14.05 -48.37
N ALA A 100 -25.55 15.06 -47.54
CA ALA A 100 -24.18 15.43 -47.15
C ALA A 100 -23.54 14.37 -46.25
N VAL A 101 -24.29 13.86 -45.27
CA VAL A 101 -23.81 12.84 -44.31
C VAL A 101 -23.49 11.51 -45.01
N TYR A 102 -24.31 11.11 -45.99
CA TYR A 102 -24.11 9.83 -46.70
C TYR A 102 -22.88 9.85 -47.65
N MET A 103 -22.42 11.03 -48.08
CA MET A 103 -21.25 11.20 -48.95
C MET A 103 -19.91 11.23 -48.21
N MET A 104 -19.90 11.41 -46.88
CA MET A 104 -18.66 11.58 -46.09
C MET A 104 -18.09 10.28 -45.50
N CYS A 105 -18.75 9.13 -45.66
CA CYS A 105 -18.33 7.87 -45.04
C CYS A 105 -17.37 7.01 -45.91
N ILE A 106 -16.52 7.62 -46.75
CA ILE A 106 -15.50 6.91 -47.55
C ILE A 106 -14.17 7.70 -47.62
N SER A 107 -13.46 7.78 -46.48
CA SER A 107 -11.98 7.94 -46.39
C SER A 107 -11.55 8.04 -44.91
N ASP A 108 -10.43 7.44 -44.55
CA ASP A 108 -9.81 7.64 -43.23
C ASP A 108 -9.17 9.03 -43.10
N GLU A 109 -9.62 9.85 -42.14
CA GLU A 109 -8.80 10.81 -41.37
C GLU A 109 -9.66 11.63 -40.36
N THR A 110 -9.01 12.53 -39.59
CA THR A 110 -9.60 13.63 -38.76
C THR A 110 -10.17 13.32 -37.36
N ALA A 111 -9.28 12.94 -36.42
CA ALA A 111 -9.57 12.93 -34.98
C ALA A 111 -9.77 14.34 -34.32
N GLN A 112 -9.84 15.42 -35.10
CA GLN A 112 -9.92 16.80 -34.59
C GLN A 112 -11.32 17.42 -34.51
N PHE A 113 -12.36 16.79 -35.08
CA PHE A 113 -13.70 17.41 -35.17
C PHE A 113 -14.56 17.27 -33.91
N PHE A 114 -14.27 16.30 -33.04
CA PHE A 114 -15.12 15.98 -31.88
C PHE A 114 -15.01 16.97 -30.71
N SER A 115 -13.88 17.66 -30.53
CA SER A 115 -13.66 18.54 -29.37
C SER A 115 -14.53 19.80 -29.38
N GLN A 116 -14.86 20.35 -30.56
CA GLN A 116 -15.70 21.54 -30.66
C GLN A 116 -17.20 21.24 -30.52
N LEU A 117 -17.65 20.05 -30.94
CA LEU A 117 -19.07 19.67 -30.86
C LEU A 117 -19.55 19.53 -29.40
N THR A 118 -18.71 18.97 -28.52
CA THR A 118 -19.02 18.83 -27.09
C THR A 118 -19.14 20.18 -26.39
N LEU A 119 -18.34 21.19 -26.78
CA LEU A 119 -18.43 22.53 -26.20
C LEU A 119 -19.72 23.26 -26.59
N ALA A 120 -20.16 23.10 -27.86
CA ALA A 120 -21.42 23.66 -28.35
C ALA A 120 -22.65 23.05 -27.66
N LEU A 121 -22.65 21.73 -27.42
CA LEU A 121 -23.75 21.03 -26.74
C LEU A 121 -23.87 21.38 -25.26
N PHE A 122 -22.78 21.74 -24.59
CA PHE A 122 -22.82 22.17 -23.18
C PHE A 122 -23.44 23.57 -23.03
N LEU A 123 -23.11 24.50 -23.92
CA LEU A 123 -23.67 25.86 -23.93
C LEU A 123 -25.18 25.89 -24.26
N TYR A 124 -25.67 24.96 -25.08
CA TYR A 124 -27.09 24.91 -25.46
C TYR A 124 -28.04 24.50 -24.31
N ARG A 125 -27.52 24.06 -23.15
CA ARG A 125 -28.34 23.62 -22.00
C ARG A 125 -28.56 24.70 -20.93
N VAL A 126 -27.99 25.90 -21.10
CA VAL A 126 -28.07 27.01 -20.13
C VAL A 126 -29.04 28.12 -20.57
N ILE A 127 -29.37 28.21 -21.87
CA ILE A 127 -30.22 29.29 -22.41
C ILE A 127 -31.41 28.70 -23.18
N CYS A 128 -32.43 28.21 -22.45
CA CYS A 128 -33.78 28.03 -23.01
C CYS A 128 -34.91 27.85 -21.98
N VAL A 129 -34.89 28.58 -20.85
CA VAL A 129 -36.06 28.74 -19.96
C VAL A 129 -36.38 30.22 -19.84
N GLY A 130 -37.51 30.63 -20.44
CA GLY A 130 -38.00 32.01 -20.37
C GLY A 130 -38.50 32.55 -21.71
N HIS A 131 -39.83 32.63 -21.85
CA HIS A 131 -40.53 33.61 -22.68
C HIS A 131 -41.94 33.83 -22.10
N ASN A 132 -42.48 35.03 -22.30
CA ASN A 132 -43.68 35.65 -21.67
C ASN A 132 -43.34 36.58 -20.47
N LEU A 133 -43.75 37.85 -20.44
CA LEU A 133 -44.38 38.68 -21.50
C LEU A 133 -44.24 40.20 -21.20
N VAL A 134 -44.05 41.02 -22.24
CA VAL A 134 -44.37 42.48 -22.36
C VAL A 134 -43.70 43.54 -21.45
N LEU A 135 -43.42 44.69 -22.08
CA LEU A 135 -42.73 45.90 -21.63
C LEU A 135 -43.39 46.70 -20.47
N MET A 136 -42.59 47.46 -19.70
CA MET A 136 -42.72 48.94 -19.65
C MET A 136 -41.54 49.73 -19.00
N HIS A 137 -41.26 50.89 -19.60
CA HIS A 137 -40.70 52.17 -19.11
C HIS A 137 -39.90 52.38 -17.79
N VAL A 138 -38.67 52.90 -17.96
CA VAL A 138 -38.16 54.25 -17.53
C VAL A 138 -38.04 54.64 -16.03
N PHE A 139 -36.77 54.90 -15.63
CA PHE A 139 -36.26 55.84 -14.59
C PHE A 139 -36.65 55.67 -13.10
N ALA A 140 -35.86 56.32 -12.24
CA ALA A 140 -35.99 56.42 -10.77
C ALA A 140 -36.30 57.90 -10.37
N PRO A 141 -36.26 58.35 -9.09
CA PRO A 141 -36.14 57.65 -7.79
C PRO A 141 -37.13 58.18 -6.69
N THR A 142 -36.87 57.81 -5.42
CA THR A 142 -37.11 58.57 -4.15
C THR A 142 -38.28 58.25 -3.19
N ARG A 143 -37.90 58.20 -1.89
CA ARG A 143 -38.55 58.72 -0.66
C ARG A 143 -39.97 58.31 -0.21
N SER A 144 -39.99 57.56 0.90
CA SER A 144 -40.75 57.85 2.16
C SER A 144 -42.30 57.73 2.13
N LEU A 145 -43.08 57.72 3.23
CA LEU A 145 -42.81 57.88 4.68
C LEU A 145 -44.02 57.30 5.49
N SER A 146 -43.82 56.63 6.64
CA SER A 146 -44.81 56.38 7.74
C SER A 146 -46.15 55.67 7.41
N ALA A 147 -46.97 55.16 8.33
CA ALA A 147 -46.84 54.51 9.65
C ALA A 147 -48.24 53.90 9.99
N GLY A 148 -48.45 52.92 10.87
CA GLY A 148 -47.59 52.12 11.74
C GLY A 148 -48.47 51.32 12.74
N ILE A 149 -47.89 50.83 13.85
CA ILE A 149 -48.59 50.29 15.06
C ILE A 149 -49.21 48.87 14.85
N GLN A 150 -48.95 47.81 15.66
CA GLN A 150 -48.26 47.72 16.96
C GLN A 150 -47.58 46.36 17.25
N SER A 151 -46.65 46.35 18.22
CA SER A 151 -46.11 45.19 18.99
C SER A 151 -45.12 44.25 18.25
N THR A 152 -43.99 43.79 18.80
CA THR A 152 -43.32 44.00 20.11
C THR A 152 -41.78 44.19 19.94
N LYS A 153 -41.08 44.73 20.96
CA LYS A 153 -39.68 45.25 20.98
C LYS A 153 -38.61 44.15 20.73
N LEU A 154 -37.46 44.35 20.05
CA LEU A 154 -36.32 45.32 20.18
C LEU A 154 -35.48 45.16 21.47
N VAL A 155 -34.13 45.32 21.51
CA VAL A 155 -33.19 46.26 20.82
C VAL A 155 -31.88 45.57 20.30
N TYR A 156 -30.93 46.33 19.73
CA TYR A 156 -29.80 45.94 18.86
C TYR A 156 -28.39 46.39 19.40
N PHE A 157 -27.34 45.58 19.15
CA PHE A 157 -25.92 45.93 18.80
C PHE A 157 -24.87 46.63 19.73
N TYR A 158 -23.59 46.35 19.40
CA TYR A 158 -22.34 47.18 19.40
C TYR A 158 -21.26 47.16 20.55
N ILE A 159 -20.03 46.77 20.16
CA ILE A 159 -18.65 47.08 20.68
C ILE A 159 -18.03 46.43 21.96
N ARG A 160 -16.68 46.36 21.94
CA ARG A 160 -15.66 45.84 22.91
C ARG A 160 -15.87 46.32 24.38
N THR A 161 -15.36 45.67 25.46
CA THR A 161 -13.93 45.57 25.88
C THR A 161 -13.76 44.89 27.28
N HIS A 162 -12.68 44.09 27.46
CA HIS A 162 -11.96 43.62 28.68
C HIS A 162 -12.57 43.42 30.12
N ILE A 163 -12.44 42.15 30.60
CA ILE A 163 -11.70 41.68 31.82
C ILE A 163 -12.24 41.93 33.27
N THR A 164 -11.94 40.97 34.18
CA THR A 164 -11.98 40.97 35.68
C THR A 164 -13.35 40.93 36.41
N VAL A 165 -13.57 40.22 37.54
CA VAL A 165 -12.88 39.05 38.19
C VAL A 165 -13.71 38.47 39.38
N LEU A 166 -13.46 37.21 39.81
CA LEU A 166 -13.90 36.54 41.08
C LEU A 166 -15.44 36.31 41.25
N THR A 167 -16.00 35.39 42.06
CA THR A 167 -15.52 34.27 42.94
C THR A 167 -16.65 33.24 43.21
N GLU A 168 -16.27 32.00 43.56
CA GLU A 168 -16.78 31.05 44.60
C GLU A 168 -18.20 31.18 45.24
N GLN A 169 -18.88 30.14 45.78
CA GLN A 169 -18.60 28.69 45.92
C GLN A 169 -19.87 27.83 46.21
N SER A 170 -19.75 26.53 45.92
CA SER A 170 -20.43 25.31 46.44
C SER A 170 -21.10 25.27 47.84
N LYS A 171 -22.00 24.27 48.05
CA LYS A 171 -22.07 23.19 49.13
C LYS A 171 -23.52 22.78 49.46
N SER A 172 -23.85 21.61 50.01
CA SER A 172 -23.20 20.29 50.29
C SER A 172 -24.34 19.22 50.36
N GLY A 173 -24.28 17.98 50.90
CA GLY A 173 -23.31 17.15 51.66
C GLY A 173 -24.05 15.94 52.29
N GLU A 174 -23.43 14.92 52.89
CA GLU A 174 -21.99 14.59 53.01
C GLU A 174 -21.74 13.14 52.51
N THR A 175 -21.66 12.02 53.25
CA THR A 175 -21.41 11.61 54.67
C THR A 175 -21.02 10.11 54.59
N LYS A 176 -20.22 9.40 55.42
CA LYS A 176 -19.50 9.51 56.71
C LYS A 176 -18.11 8.82 56.52
N LEU A 177 -17.05 8.89 57.32
CA LEU A 177 -16.64 9.58 58.57
C LEU A 177 -15.09 9.83 58.43
N CYS A 178 -14.15 9.98 59.37
CA CYS A 178 -14.00 9.92 60.85
C CYS A 178 -12.93 10.97 61.26
N ILE A 179 -13.03 11.68 62.38
CA ILE A 179 -12.50 11.36 63.73
C ILE A 179 -10.96 11.15 63.74
N LEU A 180 -10.13 11.99 64.39
CA LEU A 180 -10.38 13.18 65.24
C LEU A 180 -9.13 14.10 65.33
N GLY A 181 -9.28 15.37 65.77
CA GLY A 181 -8.31 15.94 66.74
C GLY A 181 -7.41 17.16 66.40
N CYS A 182 -7.97 18.33 66.04
CA CYS A 182 -7.55 19.69 66.45
C CYS A 182 -6.07 20.19 66.36
N GLY A 183 -5.81 21.39 65.79
CA GLY A 183 -4.53 22.11 65.99
C GLY A 183 -4.30 23.39 65.14
N ARG A 184 -3.78 24.47 65.73
CA ARG A 184 -3.53 25.79 65.08
C ARG A 184 -2.09 25.95 64.53
N ARG A 185 -1.94 26.77 63.47
CA ARG A 185 -0.82 27.69 63.11
C ARG A 185 0.65 27.28 63.42
N HIS A 186 1.58 27.37 62.44
CA HIS A 186 2.40 28.58 62.17
C HIS A 186 3.49 28.42 61.05
N ARG A 187 4.17 29.53 60.72
CA ARG A 187 5.47 29.58 59.98
C ARG A 187 6.64 29.41 60.97
N ARG A 188 7.81 28.91 60.53
CA ARG A 188 9.11 29.68 60.53
C ARG A 188 10.39 28.84 60.20
N HIS A 189 11.26 29.47 59.41
CA HIS A 189 12.74 29.60 59.50
C HIS A 189 13.69 28.53 60.10
N THR A 190 14.94 28.57 59.56
CA THR A 190 16.26 28.31 60.22
C THR A 190 16.59 26.87 60.65
N ARG A 191 17.86 26.42 60.76
CA ARG A 191 19.20 26.73 60.15
C ARG A 191 20.18 25.65 60.69
N GLN A 192 21.46 25.70 60.28
CA GLN A 192 22.60 24.87 60.75
C GLN A 192 22.53 23.39 60.27
N SER A 193 23.56 22.73 59.72
CA SER A 193 25.02 22.65 59.99
C SER A 193 25.34 21.84 61.26
N GLU A 194 26.25 20.87 61.27
CA GLU A 194 27.71 21.03 61.07
C GLU A 194 28.49 19.69 60.85
N PHE A 195 29.66 19.76 60.17
CA PHE A 195 30.90 18.95 60.39
C PHE A 195 30.87 17.39 60.15
N SER A 196 31.94 16.64 59.80
CA SER A 196 33.38 16.89 59.53
C SER A 196 34.09 15.68 58.83
N VAL A 197 35.42 15.75 58.65
CA VAL A 197 36.45 14.67 58.58
C VAL A 197 37.00 14.17 57.20
N LYS A 198 38.30 14.51 56.97
CA LYS A 198 39.47 13.80 56.33
C LYS A 198 39.29 12.85 55.11
N LYS A 199 40.15 12.75 54.07
CA LYS A 199 41.59 13.06 53.78
C LYS A 199 42.63 11.92 54.01
N CYS A 200 43.06 11.22 52.93
CA CYS A 200 44.41 10.66 52.64
C CYS A 200 44.42 10.01 51.21
N CYS A 201 45.35 10.27 50.28
CA CYS A 201 46.78 9.89 50.13
C CYS A 201 46.98 8.51 49.45
N LYS A 202 47.47 8.43 48.19
CA LYS A 202 48.89 8.35 47.71
C LYS A 202 49.47 6.90 47.72
N THR A 203 50.44 6.49 46.87
CA THR A 203 51.45 7.27 46.09
C THR A 203 51.51 6.96 44.57
N ALA A 204 52.64 6.49 44.00
CA ALA A 204 52.96 6.51 42.54
C ALA A 204 54.23 5.65 42.18
N PHE A 205 54.85 5.91 41.02
CA PHE A 205 56.05 5.28 40.37
C PHE A 205 55.79 4.01 39.51
N ALA A 206 56.50 3.69 38.42
CA ALA A 206 57.63 4.36 37.71
C ALA A 206 57.82 3.84 36.25
N ASP A 207 58.53 4.63 35.40
CA ASP A 207 59.57 4.24 34.39
C ASP A 207 59.25 3.30 33.18
N ASN A 208 59.97 3.31 32.02
CA ASN A 208 60.81 4.32 31.32
C ASN A 208 61.13 3.87 29.84
N TYR A 209 61.64 4.80 29.00
CA TYR A 209 62.25 4.60 27.64
C TYR A 209 61.31 4.06 26.51
N SER A 210 61.36 4.49 25.22
CA SER A 210 62.06 5.55 24.46
C SER A 210 61.32 5.75 23.09
N TYR A 211 61.68 6.52 22.05
CA TYR A 211 62.83 7.39 21.69
C TYR A 211 62.43 8.42 20.57
N ILE A 212 63.42 9.16 20.02
CA ILE A 212 63.60 9.73 18.65
C ILE A 212 62.38 9.86 17.72
N TYR A 213 62.00 11.00 17.09
CA TYR A 213 62.43 12.43 17.00
C TYR A 213 61.38 13.14 16.07
N THR A 214 61.26 14.47 15.78
CA THR A 214 61.74 15.80 16.25
C THR A 214 60.87 16.89 15.55
N ALA A 215 60.68 18.13 16.01
CA ALA A 215 60.76 18.72 17.36
C ALA A 215 60.26 20.19 17.40
N LYS A 216 59.43 20.51 18.41
CA LYS A 216 59.33 21.81 19.14
C LYS A 216 58.85 23.06 18.35
N SER A 217 58.36 24.16 18.98
CA SER A 217 58.36 24.53 20.41
C SER A 217 57.08 25.25 20.90
N THR A 218 56.60 24.85 22.09
CA THR A 218 55.97 25.65 23.19
C THR A 218 54.80 26.62 22.90
N THR A 219 53.55 26.52 23.42
CA THR A 219 52.97 26.17 24.77
C THR A 219 53.06 27.27 25.86
N PRO A 220 52.20 27.35 26.90
CA PRO A 220 50.85 26.74 27.13
C PRO A 220 49.80 27.65 27.87
N ARG A 221 48.64 27.05 28.24
CA ARG A 221 47.73 27.34 29.40
C ARG A 221 46.39 28.08 29.18
N ARG A 222 45.30 27.30 29.32
CA ARG A 222 44.05 27.61 30.06
C ARG A 222 44.13 26.88 31.44
N PRO A 223 43.14 26.88 32.38
CA PRO A 223 41.75 27.39 32.34
C PRO A 223 41.21 28.15 33.58
N SER A 224 40.05 28.81 33.47
CA SER A 224 39.19 29.15 34.62
C SER A 224 37.72 29.48 34.23
N PHE A 225 36.85 29.32 35.23
CA PHE A 225 35.39 29.42 35.31
C PHE A 225 34.72 30.80 35.03
N ASP A 226 33.44 30.71 34.64
CA ASP A 226 32.22 31.44 35.09
C ASP A 226 32.05 32.98 35.13
N THR A 227 30.75 33.33 35.12
CA THR A 227 30.08 34.58 35.55
C THR A 227 30.19 35.85 34.69
N ILE A 228 29.15 36.02 33.85
CA ILE A 228 28.24 37.19 33.78
C ILE A 228 28.86 38.56 34.12
N SER A 229 28.90 39.45 33.14
CA SER A 229 28.94 40.91 33.35
C SER A 229 28.29 41.64 32.16
N TYR A 230 27.54 42.71 32.44
CA TYR A 230 27.01 43.62 31.43
C TYR A 230 28.14 44.42 30.78
N PHE A 231 28.12 44.60 29.44
CA PHE A 231 28.77 45.73 28.79
C PHE A 231 28.01 46.20 27.54
N TYR A 232 28.14 47.49 27.24
CA TYR A 232 27.50 48.16 26.10
C TYR A 232 28.11 47.71 24.75
N PRO A 233 27.36 47.82 23.63
CA PRO A 233 27.89 47.51 22.30
C PRO A 233 28.95 48.52 21.88
N TYR A 234 30.22 48.09 21.83
CA TYR A 234 31.27 48.81 21.10
C TYR A 234 31.07 48.57 19.60
N THR A 235 30.77 49.62 18.85
CA THR A 235 30.66 49.59 17.37
C THR A 235 32.03 49.41 16.74
N ASN A 236 32.45 48.16 16.54
CA ASN A 236 33.71 47.85 15.88
C ASN A 236 33.51 47.76 14.36
N ASN A 237 33.59 48.90 13.68
CA ASN A 237 33.47 48.98 12.22
C ASN A 237 34.67 48.30 11.53
N ASN A 238 34.54 47.00 11.26
CA ASN A 238 35.35 46.26 10.30
C ASN A 238 34.54 45.09 9.73
N SER A 239 33.46 45.41 9.02
CA SER A 239 32.77 44.47 8.16
C SER A 239 33.67 44.11 6.98
N HIS A 240 34.37 42.98 7.07
CA HIS A 240 34.80 42.26 5.87
C HIS A 240 33.55 41.96 5.06
N ASN A 241 33.33 42.74 3.99
CA ASN A 241 32.10 42.72 3.22
C ASN A 241 32.10 41.47 2.34
N THR A 242 31.70 40.33 2.91
CA THR A 242 31.58 39.05 2.22
C THR A 242 30.70 39.28 0.99
N PRO A 243 31.17 39.01 -0.23
CA PRO A 243 30.40 39.34 -1.44
C PRO A 243 29.06 38.61 -1.38
N THR A 244 27.97 39.35 -1.60
CA THR A 244 26.62 38.82 -1.62
C THR A 244 26.21 38.50 -3.05
N MET A 245 25.46 37.42 -3.22
CA MET A 245 24.81 37.01 -4.46
C MET A 245 23.32 37.25 -4.32
N LYS A 246 22.74 38.00 -5.27
CA LYS A 246 21.30 38.25 -5.34
C LYS A 246 20.60 37.13 -6.09
N ILE A 247 19.56 36.55 -5.50
CA ILE A 247 18.71 35.56 -6.15
C ILE A 247 17.27 36.05 -6.15
N VAL A 248 16.66 36.12 -7.32
CA VAL A 248 15.27 36.54 -7.53
C VAL A 248 14.47 35.33 -8.00
N PHE A 249 13.69 34.76 -7.09
CA PHE A 249 12.73 33.70 -7.38
C PHE A 249 11.45 34.29 -7.98
N SER A 250 10.91 33.62 -8.99
CA SER A 250 9.69 33.96 -9.72
C SER A 250 8.90 32.67 -9.96
N VAL A 251 7.64 32.62 -9.55
CA VAL A 251 6.77 31.44 -9.75
C VAL A 251 5.35 31.88 -10.10
N ASN A 252 4.70 31.19 -11.04
CA ASN A 252 3.32 31.48 -11.41
C ASN A 252 2.36 30.57 -10.62
N TYR A 253 1.50 31.15 -9.78
CA TYR A 253 0.48 30.44 -9.01
C TYR A 253 -0.73 31.32 -8.68
N ARG A 254 -1.94 30.75 -8.71
CA ARG A 254 -3.20 31.44 -8.38
C ARG A 254 -3.66 31.06 -6.99
N THR A 255 -3.57 31.99 -6.05
CA THR A 255 -4.10 31.82 -4.69
C THR A 255 -5.58 32.17 -4.62
N ASN A 256 -6.28 31.62 -3.62
CA ASN A 256 -7.62 32.06 -3.23
C ASN A 256 -7.55 33.26 -2.27
N TRP A 257 -8.71 33.84 -1.94
CA TRP A 257 -8.79 34.83 -0.87
C TRP A 257 -8.36 34.21 0.47
N GLY A 258 -7.47 34.87 1.19
CA GLY A 258 -6.88 34.37 2.44
C GLY A 258 -5.72 33.37 2.27
N GLU A 259 -5.21 33.18 1.04
CA GLU A 259 -4.03 32.36 0.74
C GLU A 259 -2.85 33.25 0.30
N ASN A 260 -1.70 33.08 0.96
CA ASN A 260 -0.45 33.81 0.67
C ASN A 260 0.65 32.82 0.29
N LEU A 261 1.42 33.10 -0.77
CA LEU A 261 2.54 32.25 -1.18
C LEU A 261 3.84 32.62 -0.44
N VAL A 262 4.58 31.61 0.01
CA VAL A 262 5.86 31.73 0.71
C VAL A 262 6.91 30.79 0.11
N LEU A 263 8.18 31.19 0.23
CA LEU A 263 9.36 30.42 -0.16
C LEU A 263 10.09 29.97 1.11
N THR A 264 10.34 28.67 1.25
CA THR A 264 11.07 28.09 2.38
C THR A 264 12.09 27.05 1.95
N GLY A 265 13.17 26.88 2.72
CA GLY A 265 14.31 26.05 2.33
C GLY A 265 15.28 25.81 3.46
N ASN A 266 16.25 24.92 3.26
CA ASN A 266 17.05 24.34 4.34
C ASN A 266 18.08 25.31 4.97
N ILE A 267 18.34 26.46 4.33
CA ILE A 267 19.19 27.54 4.85
C ILE A 267 18.44 28.58 5.68
N ALA A 268 19.15 29.27 6.58
CA ALA A 268 18.59 30.30 7.46
C ALA A 268 17.91 31.46 6.70
N HIS A 269 18.43 31.85 5.54
CA HIS A 269 17.83 32.89 4.68
C HIS A 269 16.47 32.48 4.07
N LEU A 270 16.11 31.20 4.15
CA LEU A 270 14.83 30.63 3.71
C LEU A 270 14.03 30.00 4.88
N GLY A 271 14.37 30.37 6.12
CA GLY A 271 13.62 29.95 7.31
C GLY A 271 13.93 28.53 7.81
N SER A 272 15.00 27.88 7.34
CA SER A 272 15.44 26.55 7.79
C SER A 272 14.31 25.50 7.79
N ASN A 273 13.62 25.38 6.64
CA ASN A 273 12.45 24.55 6.37
C ASN A 273 11.16 24.84 7.18
N ASN A 274 11.18 25.81 8.10
CA ASN A 274 10.01 26.24 8.86
C ASN A 274 9.18 27.28 8.08
N ILE A 275 7.88 27.02 7.93
CA ILE A 275 6.91 27.88 7.23
C ILE A 275 6.64 29.18 8.00
N ASP A 276 6.73 29.19 9.33
CA ASP A 276 6.49 30.40 10.12
C ASP A 276 7.60 31.46 9.91
N THR A 277 8.82 31.00 9.65
CA THR A 277 10.01 31.83 9.37
C THR A 277 10.38 31.86 7.88
N SER A 278 9.46 31.47 7.00
CA SER A 278 9.64 31.49 5.53
C SER A 278 9.63 32.90 4.94
N VAL A 279 10.16 33.04 3.73
CA VAL A 279 10.20 34.31 2.99
C VAL A 279 8.84 34.54 2.31
N PRO A 280 8.08 35.60 2.64
CA PRO A 280 6.83 35.90 1.98
C PRO A 280 7.07 36.40 0.54
N MET A 281 6.35 35.82 -0.42
CA MET A 281 6.43 36.26 -1.82
C MET A 281 5.48 37.43 -2.08
N LYS A 282 5.81 38.28 -3.06
CA LYS A 282 5.02 39.42 -3.52
C LYS A 282 4.32 39.07 -4.83
N LEU A 283 2.99 39.23 -4.88
CA LEU A 283 2.21 39.09 -6.11
C LEU A 283 2.45 40.29 -7.04
N LEU A 284 2.77 40.01 -8.30
CA LEU A 284 2.89 40.96 -9.40
C LEU A 284 1.86 40.60 -10.47
N GLY A 285 0.90 41.50 -10.71
CA GLY A 285 -0.22 41.24 -11.62
C GLY A 285 -1.23 40.25 -11.00
N THR A 286 -1.62 39.23 -11.76
CA THR A 286 -2.70 38.29 -11.41
C THR A 286 -2.23 37.00 -10.74
N ASP A 287 -1.04 36.52 -11.10
CA ASP A 287 -0.57 35.17 -10.76
C ASP A 287 0.96 34.99 -10.71
N LYS A 288 1.78 36.00 -11.02
CA LYS A 288 3.24 35.90 -10.88
C LYS A 288 3.69 36.35 -9.50
N TRP A 289 4.19 35.43 -8.69
CA TRP A 289 4.78 35.70 -7.37
C TRP A 289 6.30 35.85 -7.47
N THR A 290 6.88 36.75 -6.69
CA THR A 290 8.33 36.97 -6.63
C THR A 290 8.87 37.07 -5.22
N ALA A 291 10.08 36.58 -5.00
CA ALA A 291 10.85 36.80 -3.78
C ALA A 291 12.31 37.10 -4.15
N GLU A 292 12.93 38.02 -3.41
CA GLU A 292 14.30 38.46 -3.61
C GLU A 292 15.07 38.20 -2.31
N ILE A 293 16.19 37.49 -2.42
CA ILE A 293 17.10 37.22 -1.31
C ILE A 293 18.51 37.63 -1.69
N ASP A 294 19.24 38.22 -0.75
CA ASP A 294 20.69 38.39 -0.81
C ASP A 294 21.31 37.34 0.11
N ILE A 295 22.16 36.46 -0.43
CA ILE A 295 22.87 35.44 0.33
C ILE A 295 24.40 35.64 0.20
N PRO A 296 25.22 35.22 1.19
CA PRO A 296 26.67 35.20 1.01
C PRO A 296 27.07 34.32 -0.19
N ALA A 297 27.98 34.78 -1.04
CA ALA A 297 28.42 34.04 -2.23
C ALA A 297 29.22 32.76 -1.92
N ASN A 298 29.55 32.53 -0.64
CA ASN A 298 30.13 31.28 -0.12
C ASN A 298 29.10 30.37 0.59
N THR A 299 27.79 30.65 0.44
CA THR A 299 26.73 29.72 0.84
C THR A 299 26.90 28.41 0.05
N PRO A 300 26.78 27.22 0.67
CA PRO A 300 26.78 25.96 -0.06
C PRO A 300 25.52 25.80 -0.93
N ASP A 301 25.48 24.74 -1.73
CA ASP A 301 24.24 24.29 -2.38
C ASP A 301 23.11 24.09 -1.33
N PHE A 302 21.87 24.39 -1.70
CA PHE A 302 20.73 24.42 -0.78
C PHE A 302 19.43 23.94 -1.41
N GLU A 303 18.46 23.59 -0.56
CA GLU A 303 17.13 23.14 -0.98
C GLU A 303 16.10 24.26 -0.75
N TYR A 304 15.12 24.40 -1.65
CA TYR A 304 13.98 25.30 -1.49
C TYR A 304 12.66 24.64 -1.93
N SER A 305 11.54 25.23 -1.52
CA SER A 305 10.17 24.79 -1.87
C SER A 305 9.19 25.94 -1.69
N TYR A 306 8.14 25.94 -2.49
CA TYR A 306 7.00 26.84 -2.38
C TYR A 306 5.92 26.25 -1.45
N ALA A 307 5.29 27.11 -0.67
CA ALA A 307 4.14 26.75 0.15
C ALA A 307 3.10 27.88 0.16
N ILE A 308 1.85 27.50 0.33
CA ILE A 308 0.73 28.39 0.61
C ILE A 308 0.53 28.40 2.12
N ARG A 309 0.48 29.58 2.73
CA ARG A 309 0.02 29.78 4.11
C ARG A 309 -1.35 30.47 4.08
N ARG A 310 -2.27 29.97 4.89
CA ARG A 310 -3.63 30.50 5.02
C ARG A 310 -3.79 31.35 6.27
N ASP A 311 -4.78 32.24 6.24
CA ASP A 311 -5.15 33.08 7.39
C ASP A 311 -5.71 32.27 8.58
N ASP A 312 -6.15 31.02 8.38
CA ASP A 312 -6.55 30.08 9.43
C ASP A 312 -5.38 29.33 10.09
N GLY A 313 -4.14 29.58 9.63
CA GLY A 313 -2.92 28.91 10.10
C GLY A 313 -2.61 27.58 9.39
N SER A 314 -3.48 27.08 8.50
CA SER A 314 -3.18 25.92 7.67
C SER A 314 -2.17 26.25 6.57
N SER A 315 -1.51 25.22 6.03
CA SER A 315 -0.61 25.37 4.88
C SER A 315 -0.67 24.18 3.93
N LYS A 316 -0.38 24.43 2.64
CA LYS A 316 -0.17 23.42 1.59
C LYS A 316 1.23 23.65 1.01
N ARG A 317 2.10 22.63 1.00
CA ARG A 317 3.33 22.64 0.19
C ARG A 317 3.01 22.23 -1.24
N GLU A 318 3.88 22.57 -2.17
CA GLU A 318 3.89 21.93 -3.49
C GLU A 318 4.27 20.44 -3.38
N TRP A 319 4.03 19.69 -4.45
CA TRP A 319 4.26 18.25 -4.52
C TRP A 319 5.71 17.92 -4.92
N GLY A 320 6.25 16.85 -4.32
CA GLY A 320 7.56 16.30 -4.63
C GLY A 320 8.65 16.73 -3.64
N HIS A 321 9.91 16.43 -3.99
CA HIS A 321 11.06 16.85 -3.18
C HIS A 321 11.32 18.36 -3.29
N PRO A 322 11.93 18.97 -2.27
CA PRO A 322 12.49 20.31 -2.37
C PRO A 322 13.38 20.47 -3.61
N HIS A 323 13.21 21.57 -4.34
CA HIS A 323 14.03 21.93 -5.48
C HIS A 323 15.48 22.20 -5.01
N HIS A 324 16.45 21.52 -5.63
CA HIS A 324 17.86 21.63 -5.25
C HIS A 324 18.57 22.73 -6.06
N PHE A 325 19.01 23.79 -5.38
CA PHE A 325 19.75 24.90 -5.96
C PHE A 325 21.26 24.69 -5.80
N TYR A 326 21.93 24.48 -6.93
CA TYR A 326 23.39 24.38 -7.00
C TYR A 326 24.02 25.76 -7.21
N MET A 327 24.94 26.16 -6.33
CA MET A 327 25.57 27.47 -6.32
C MET A 327 26.61 27.61 -7.46
N PRO A 328 26.36 28.46 -8.47
CA PRO A 328 27.26 28.60 -9.59
C PRO A 328 28.50 29.45 -9.28
N LYS A 329 29.61 29.16 -9.96
CA LYS A 329 30.88 29.88 -9.81
C LYS A 329 30.97 31.19 -10.61
N ASP A 330 30.10 31.38 -11.59
CA ASP A 330 30.15 32.51 -12.54
C ASP A 330 28.74 32.98 -12.93
N ALA A 331 28.01 33.55 -11.97
CA ALA A 331 26.62 34.00 -12.13
C ALA A 331 26.48 35.43 -12.70
N GLY A 332 27.56 36.19 -12.77
CA GLY A 332 27.48 37.65 -12.80
C GLY A 332 27.00 38.19 -11.44
N HIS A 333 26.16 39.22 -11.45
CA HIS A 333 25.77 39.95 -10.22
C HIS A 333 24.41 39.54 -9.63
N ALA A 334 23.60 38.77 -10.36
CA ALA A 334 22.30 38.28 -9.92
C ALA A 334 21.90 36.98 -10.64
N ILE A 335 21.02 36.19 -10.03
CA ILE A 335 20.40 35.00 -10.62
C ILE A 335 18.87 35.16 -10.63
N TYR A 336 18.25 34.98 -11.80
CA TYR A 336 16.80 34.96 -11.96
C TYR A 336 16.28 33.53 -12.09
N VAL A 337 15.66 33.01 -11.03
CA VAL A 337 15.04 31.69 -10.99
C VAL A 337 13.57 31.82 -11.36
N ASN A 338 13.20 31.40 -12.57
CA ASN A 338 11.82 31.34 -13.04
C ASN A 338 11.36 29.88 -12.97
N ASP A 339 10.57 29.61 -11.94
CA ASP A 339 10.14 28.28 -11.53
C ASP A 339 8.62 28.10 -11.75
N ARG A 340 8.12 26.91 -11.42
CA ARG A 340 6.71 26.53 -11.51
C ARG A 340 6.30 25.79 -10.26
N TRP A 341 5.16 26.17 -9.71
CA TRP A 341 4.52 25.42 -8.63
C TRP A 341 4.29 23.97 -9.08
N GLN A 342 4.75 23.02 -8.26
CA GLN A 342 4.55 21.60 -8.52
C GLN A 342 3.21 21.12 -7.95
N ASP A 343 2.22 20.83 -8.80
CA ASP A 343 1.11 19.94 -8.43
C ASP A 343 1.46 18.49 -8.80
N GLN A 344 0.76 17.50 -8.24
CA GLN A 344 1.02 16.09 -8.50
C GLN A 344 0.91 15.77 -10.01
N PRO A 345 1.92 15.13 -10.65
CA PRO A 345 1.83 14.72 -12.03
C PRO A 345 0.81 13.60 -12.22
N TRP A 346 0.05 13.63 -13.32
CA TRP A 346 -0.70 12.46 -13.79
C TRP A 346 0.25 11.30 -14.12
N ASP A 347 1.49 11.61 -14.51
CA ASP A 347 2.59 10.70 -14.81
C ASP A 347 3.45 10.35 -13.57
N LYS A 348 2.94 10.58 -12.33
CA LYS A 348 3.65 10.33 -11.05
C LYS A 348 4.37 8.97 -10.98
N PRO A 349 3.81 7.82 -11.41
CA PRO A 349 4.51 6.54 -11.41
C PRO A 349 5.86 6.52 -12.14
N TYR A 350 6.08 7.38 -13.15
CA TYR A 350 7.37 7.47 -13.85
C TYR A 350 8.47 8.13 -13.01
N TYR A 351 8.13 8.93 -12.01
CA TYR A 351 9.11 9.61 -11.13
C TYR A 351 9.60 8.70 -10.01
N SER A 352 9.07 7.48 -9.90
CA SER A 352 9.47 6.50 -8.89
C SER A 352 10.86 5.93 -9.15
N SER A 353 11.56 5.49 -8.09
CA SER A 353 12.86 4.82 -8.18
C SER A 353 12.80 3.54 -9.03
N ALA A 354 11.66 2.84 -9.06
CA ALA A 354 11.44 1.73 -9.99
C ALA A 354 11.72 2.14 -11.45
N ILE A 355 11.18 3.28 -11.89
CA ILE A 355 11.33 3.73 -13.27
C ILE A 355 12.61 4.54 -13.48
N ALA A 356 12.93 5.50 -12.60
CA ALA A 356 14.08 6.38 -12.76
C ALA A 356 15.43 5.71 -12.43
N ASP A 357 15.51 4.97 -11.32
CA ASP A 357 16.78 4.41 -10.83
C ASP A 357 17.07 3.00 -11.37
N CYS A 358 16.04 2.30 -11.86
CA CYS A 358 16.14 0.94 -12.39
C CYS A 358 15.77 0.80 -13.88
N ILE A 359 14.49 0.97 -14.30
CA ILE A 359 14.10 0.70 -15.70
C ILE A 359 14.77 1.64 -16.70
N ASN A 360 14.75 2.95 -16.44
CA ASN A 360 15.39 3.98 -17.25
C ASN A 360 16.74 4.44 -16.68
N ARG A 361 17.41 3.58 -15.88
CA ARG A 361 18.71 3.85 -15.26
C ARG A 361 19.75 4.31 -16.28
N ARG A 362 20.58 5.29 -15.88
CA ARG A 362 21.65 5.87 -16.72
C ARG A 362 23.00 5.80 -16.04
N ASP A 363 23.75 4.74 -16.31
CA ASP A 363 25.14 4.62 -15.84
C ASP A 363 26.06 5.72 -16.40
N ASP A 364 25.70 6.34 -17.53
CA ASP A 364 26.42 7.49 -18.10
C ASP A 364 26.12 8.83 -17.41
N ALA A 365 25.04 8.94 -16.62
CA ALA A 365 24.69 10.19 -15.92
C ALA A 365 25.82 10.68 -15.00
N ALA A 366 26.45 9.76 -14.26
CA ALA A 366 27.59 10.05 -13.38
C ALA A 366 28.86 10.53 -14.13
N THR A 367 28.89 10.43 -15.46
CA THR A 367 29.98 10.93 -16.33
C THR A 367 29.58 12.14 -17.17
N ALA A 368 28.31 12.53 -17.18
CA ALA A 368 27.83 13.69 -17.91
C ALA A 368 28.32 15.00 -17.27
N THR A 369 28.43 16.08 -18.04
CA THR A 369 28.79 17.39 -17.48
C THR A 369 27.61 17.98 -16.72
N ARG A 370 27.72 18.17 -15.39
CA ARG A 370 26.75 18.96 -14.61
C ARG A 370 26.62 20.36 -15.19
N VAL A 371 25.42 20.77 -15.56
CA VAL A 371 25.12 22.10 -16.12
C VAL A 371 24.63 23.02 -15.01
N LEU A 372 25.24 24.20 -14.88
CA LEU A 372 24.94 25.19 -13.85
C LEU A 372 24.54 26.55 -14.48
N PRO A 373 23.73 27.39 -13.80
CA PRO A 373 23.50 28.77 -14.19
C PRO A 373 24.80 29.56 -14.37
N CYS A 374 24.90 30.35 -15.42
CA CYS A 374 26.05 31.24 -15.61
C CYS A 374 25.69 32.53 -16.37
N ALA A 375 26.52 33.56 -16.21
CA ALA A 375 26.28 34.90 -16.77
C ALA A 375 26.08 34.87 -18.29
N GLY A 376 25.05 35.57 -18.77
CA GLY A 376 24.76 35.66 -20.22
C GLY A 376 24.26 34.36 -20.86
N MET A 377 23.89 33.37 -20.06
CA MET A 377 23.26 32.13 -20.50
C MET A 377 21.89 31.95 -19.85
N VAL A 378 20.99 31.28 -20.58
CA VAL A 378 19.76 30.72 -20.05
C VAL A 378 19.97 29.24 -19.79
N THR A 379 19.85 28.82 -18.54
CA THR A 379 19.79 27.42 -18.14
C THR A 379 18.34 26.95 -18.20
N ILE A 380 18.07 25.88 -18.95
CA ILE A 380 16.76 25.25 -19.04
C ILE A 380 16.86 23.87 -18.37
N GLN A 381 16.02 23.65 -17.36
CA GLN A 381 15.87 22.38 -16.66
C GLN A 381 14.49 21.78 -16.91
N VAL A 382 14.43 20.48 -17.19
CA VAL A 382 13.17 19.75 -17.41
C VAL A 382 13.24 18.33 -16.87
N TRP A 383 12.22 17.93 -16.11
CA TRP A 383 12.03 16.55 -15.68
C TRP A 383 11.50 15.71 -16.83
N ALA A 384 12.19 14.62 -17.14
CA ALA A 384 11.79 13.67 -18.17
C ALA A 384 12.23 12.23 -17.81
N PRO A 385 11.65 11.62 -16.77
CA PRO A 385 11.99 10.27 -16.32
C PRO A 385 11.62 9.16 -17.31
N MET A 386 10.68 9.42 -18.22
CA MET A 386 10.19 8.49 -19.23
C MET A 386 11.15 8.26 -20.42
N VAL A 387 12.21 9.07 -20.54
CA VAL A 387 13.18 8.97 -21.65
C VAL A 387 14.10 7.78 -21.39
N ARG A 388 14.06 6.79 -22.28
CA ARG A 388 14.72 5.48 -22.10
C ARG A 388 16.25 5.53 -22.24
N PRO A 389 17.04 4.57 -21.71
CA PRO A 389 18.50 4.64 -21.69
C PRO A 389 19.18 4.76 -23.06
N GLU A 390 18.58 4.19 -24.10
CA GLU A 390 19.00 4.28 -25.51
C GLU A 390 18.63 5.62 -26.19
N GLN A 391 17.97 6.51 -25.47
CA GLN A 391 17.50 7.81 -25.93
C GLN A 391 18.14 8.96 -25.14
N VAL A 392 18.15 10.15 -25.74
CA VAL A 392 18.53 11.41 -25.09
C VAL A 392 17.49 12.49 -25.33
N LEU A 393 17.33 13.41 -24.37
CA LEU A 393 16.53 14.61 -24.54
C LEU A 393 17.38 15.72 -25.16
N ALA A 394 16.81 16.46 -26.11
CA ALA A 394 17.41 17.65 -26.72
C ALA A 394 16.39 18.79 -26.81
N ILE A 395 16.86 20.02 -27.00
CA ILE A 395 16.03 21.20 -27.25
C ILE A 395 16.24 21.73 -28.67
N CYS A 396 15.13 22.04 -29.35
CA CYS A 396 15.11 22.56 -30.71
C CYS A 396 14.13 23.74 -30.79
N GLY A 397 14.41 24.76 -31.61
CA GLY A 397 13.64 25.99 -31.62
C GLY A 397 14.08 26.99 -32.68
N GLU A 398 13.48 28.19 -32.63
CA GLU A 398 13.52 29.21 -33.68
C GLU A 398 14.93 29.74 -34.02
N THR A 399 15.75 29.97 -33.00
CA THR A 399 17.00 30.75 -33.13
C THR A 399 18.18 29.91 -33.65
N PRO A 400 19.27 30.54 -34.13
CA PRO A 400 20.50 29.82 -34.51
C PRO A 400 21.08 28.97 -33.36
N SER A 401 20.95 29.43 -32.12
CA SER A 401 21.36 28.73 -30.89
C SER A 401 20.46 27.55 -30.52
N LEU A 402 19.25 27.47 -31.08
CA LEU A 402 18.29 26.38 -30.89
C LEU A 402 18.13 25.51 -32.15
N GLY A 403 19.04 25.62 -33.12
CA GLY A 403 19.09 24.79 -34.33
C GLY A 403 18.22 25.27 -35.51
N LYS A 404 17.35 26.27 -35.33
CA LYS A 404 16.33 26.72 -36.32
C LYS A 404 15.34 25.63 -36.73
N TRP A 405 14.72 24.97 -35.75
CA TRP A 405 13.73 23.89 -35.92
C TRP A 405 14.23 22.63 -36.67
N ASP A 406 15.54 22.50 -36.87
CA ASP A 406 16.21 21.31 -37.41
C ASP A 406 16.63 20.36 -36.28
N PRO A 407 16.04 19.16 -36.15
CA PRO A 407 16.39 18.19 -35.10
C PRO A 407 17.85 17.72 -35.15
N SER A 408 18.49 17.70 -36.33
CA SER A 408 19.91 17.33 -36.46
C SER A 408 20.85 18.38 -35.85
N ARG A 409 20.30 19.54 -35.47
CA ARG A 409 20.98 20.67 -34.85
C ARG A 409 20.40 21.03 -33.47
N ALA A 410 19.57 20.16 -32.89
CA ALA A 410 19.05 20.31 -31.54
C ALA A 410 20.18 20.20 -30.51
N LEU A 411 20.13 21.01 -29.45
CA LEU A 411 21.10 20.93 -28.35
C LEU A 411 20.74 19.77 -27.42
N VAL A 412 21.56 18.73 -27.40
CA VAL A 412 21.41 17.61 -26.45
C VAL A 412 21.57 18.12 -25.01
N MET A 413 20.65 17.73 -24.14
CA MET A 413 20.64 18.13 -22.74
C MET A 413 21.46 17.16 -21.88
N SER A 414 22.09 17.66 -20.83
CA SER A 414 22.83 16.84 -19.87
C SER A 414 21.88 16.06 -18.97
N ALA A 415 22.16 14.77 -18.78
CA ALA A 415 21.45 13.87 -17.89
C ALA A 415 22.15 13.70 -16.52
N HIS A 416 23.10 14.57 -16.14
CA HIS A 416 23.86 14.42 -14.88
C HIS A 416 22.96 14.27 -13.65
N ASP A 417 21.85 15.01 -13.61
CA ASP A 417 20.88 15.03 -12.51
C ASP A 417 19.58 14.31 -12.89
N PHE A 418 19.66 13.28 -13.75
CA PHE A 418 18.51 12.47 -14.18
C PHE A 418 17.70 11.99 -12.96
N PRO A 419 16.35 12.08 -12.98
CA PRO A 419 15.47 12.36 -14.13
C PRO A 419 15.31 13.83 -14.55
N MET A 420 16.05 14.78 -13.96
CA MET A 420 16.12 16.17 -14.42
C MET A 420 17.23 16.36 -15.47
N TRP A 421 16.85 16.85 -16.64
CA TRP A 421 17.74 17.18 -17.74
C TRP A 421 18.05 18.68 -17.75
N SER A 422 19.29 19.07 -18.02
CA SER A 422 19.74 20.48 -17.97
C SER A 422 20.55 20.90 -19.20
N VAL A 423 20.35 22.12 -19.71
CA VAL A 423 21.13 22.69 -20.83
C VAL A 423 21.33 24.20 -20.69
N ASN A 424 22.49 24.71 -21.11
CA ASN A 424 22.79 26.15 -21.18
C ASN A 424 22.74 26.65 -22.63
N ILE A 425 21.99 27.72 -22.86
CA ILE A 425 21.80 28.35 -24.18
C ILE A 425 22.28 29.81 -24.07
N PRO A 426 23.06 30.35 -25.03
CA PRO A 426 23.42 31.77 -25.03
C PRO A 426 22.19 32.67 -24.99
N ALA A 427 22.19 33.67 -24.10
CA ALA A 427 21.12 34.67 -24.03
C ALA A 427 21.02 35.53 -25.30
N ASP A 428 22.07 35.57 -26.11
CA ASP A 428 22.13 36.45 -27.26
C ASP A 428 21.23 35.98 -28.41
N GLY A 429 20.40 36.89 -28.91
CA GLY A 429 19.34 36.57 -29.88
C GLY A 429 18.10 35.90 -29.27
N LEU A 430 18.02 35.72 -27.94
CA LEU A 430 16.80 35.24 -27.27
C LEU A 430 15.90 36.41 -26.82
N SER A 431 14.59 36.18 -26.85
CA SER A 431 13.56 37.12 -26.40
C SER A 431 12.46 36.42 -25.60
N VAL A 432 11.63 37.19 -24.89
CA VAL A 432 10.42 36.70 -24.19
C VAL A 432 9.54 35.79 -25.08
N ALA A 433 9.45 36.12 -26.36
CA ALA A 433 8.60 35.44 -27.34
C ALA A 433 9.27 34.26 -28.05
N THR A 434 10.59 34.07 -27.90
CA THR A 434 11.34 33.05 -28.65
C THR A 434 10.81 31.65 -28.37
N GLU A 435 10.53 30.90 -29.44
CA GLU A 435 9.89 29.59 -29.38
C GLU A 435 10.87 28.41 -29.42
N TYR A 436 10.53 27.36 -28.66
CA TYR A 436 11.24 26.09 -28.59
C TYR A 436 10.32 24.89 -28.29
N LYS A 437 10.84 23.69 -28.47
CA LYS A 437 10.31 22.42 -27.97
C LYS A 437 11.44 21.51 -27.52
N PHE A 438 11.11 20.57 -26.64
CA PHE A 438 11.94 19.40 -26.41
C PHE A 438 11.71 18.34 -27.48
N VAL A 439 12.75 17.59 -27.82
CA VAL A 439 12.72 16.43 -28.72
C VAL A 439 13.47 15.26 -28.10
N ILE A 440 12.99 14.05 -28.36
CA ILE A 440 13.67 12.81 -27.99
C ILE A 440 14.47 12.36 -29.22
N LEU A 441 15.76 12.10 -29.04
CA LEU A 441 16.66 11.58 -30.07
C LEU A 441 17.16 10.19 -29.70
N ASP A 442 17.43 9.36 -30.70
CA ASP A 442 18.20 8.12 -30.54
C ASP A 442 19.65 8.45 -30.20
N LYS A 443 20.16 7.88 -29.10
CA LYS A 443 21.46 8.24 -28.50
C LYS A 443 22.66 7.93 -29.41
N ASN A 444 22.53 6.94 -30.29
CA ASN A 444 23.64 6.41 -31.09
C ASN A 444 23.70 7.02 -32.50
N SER A 445 22.54 7.30 -33.09
CA SER A 445 22.40 7.79 -34.48
C SER A 445 21.94 9.24 -34.59
N GLY A 446 21.57 9.89 -33.47
CA GLY A 446 21.10 11.29 -33.44
C GLY A 446 19.76 11.51 -34.14
N LYS A 447 19.06 10.44 -34.55
CA LYS A 447 17.78 10.53 -35.25
C LYS A 447 16.67 10.98 -34.31
N LEU A 448 15.78 11.83 -34.81
CA LEU A 448 14.54 12.18 -34.14
C LEU A 448 13.67 10.92 -33.88
N VAL A 449 13.32 10.70 -32.62
CA VAL A 449 12.33 9.70 -32.19
C VAL A 449 10.96 10.37 -32.05
N ALA A 450 10.88 11.49 -31.33
CA ALA A 450 9.62 12.19 -31.08
C ALA A 450 9.80 13.69 -30.78
N TRP A 451 8.78 14.50 -31.10
CA TRP A 451 8.64 15.88 -30.63
C TRP A 451 7.75 15.92 -29.38
N GLU A 452 8.01 16.85 -28.46
CA GLU A 452 7.11 17.13 -27.34
C GLU A 452 5.67 17.51 -27.78
N LEU A 453 4.65 17.05 -27.05
CA LEU A 453 3.24 17.31 -27.33
C LEU A 453 2.79 18.77 -27.09
N GLY A 454 1.66 19.12 -27.71
CA GLY A 454 1.03 20.45 -27.61
C GLY A 454 1.77 21.55 -28.38
N ASN A 455 1.41 22.80 -28.10
CA ASN A 455 1.99 23.97 -28.78
C ASN A 455 3.46 24.21 -28.37
N ASN A 456 4.18 24.98 -29.18
CA ASN A 456 5.54 25.44 -28.85
C ASN A 456 5.59 26.12 -27.48
N ARG A 457 6.73 26.01 -26.80
CA ARG A 457 7.03 26.72 -25.56
C ARG A 457 7.66 28.06 -25.91
N THR A 458 7.21 29.14 -25.28
CA THR A 458 7.89 30.44 -25.32
C THR A 458 8.84 30.58 -24.13
N LEU A 459 9.85 31.45 -24.26
CA LEU A 459 10.84 31.68 -23.20
C LEU A 459 10.24 32.33 -21.95
N GLY A 460 9.27 33.24 -22.12
CA GLY A 460 8.47 33.82 -21.02
C GLY A 460 9.22 34.83 -20.12
N THR A 461 10.51 35.04 -20.34
CA THR A 461 11.35 36.04 -19.67
C THR A 461 12.35 36.64 -20.65
N GLN A 462 12.88 37.83 -20.35
CA GLN A 462 13.93 38.47 -21.15
C GLN A 462 15.29 38.25 -20.47
N PRO A 463 16.19 37.41 -21.02
CA PRO A 463 17.51 37.24 -20.44
C PRO A 463 18.40 38.45 -20.72
N THR A 464 19.39 38.67 -19.84
CA THR A 464 20.43 39.72 -19.99
C THR A 464 21.81 39.08 -20.18
N ARG A 465 22.81 39.88 -20.56
CA ARG A 465 24.19 39.40 -20.82
C ARG A 465 25.09 39.36 -19.57
N ASP A 466 24.59 39.85 -18.43
CA ASP A 466 25.34 40.18 -17.21
C ASP A 466 24.79 39.52 -15.92
N THR A 467 23.77 38.67 -16.08
CA THR A 467 23.14 37.85 -15.03
C THR A 467 22.92 36.42 -15.54
N ALA A 468 22.67 35.48 -14.64
CA ALA A 468 22.27 34.12 -14.99
C ALA A 468 20.73 33.97 -14.94
N THR A 469 20.14 33.35 -15.97
CA THR A 469 18.69 33.04 -15.98
C THR A 469 18.49 31.53 -15.88
N LEU A 470 17.77 31.08 -14.87
CA LEU A 470 17.36 29.68 -14.70
C LEU A 470 15.85 29.54 -14.98
N LEU A 471 15.49 28.65 -15.88
CA LEU A 471 14.11 28.20 -16.12
C LEU A 471 13.98 26.76 -15.63
N THR A 472 13.19 26.53 -14.58
CA THR A 472 13.05 25.21 -13.94
C THR A 472 11.59 24.88 -13.59
N GLY A 473 11.36 23.81 -12.82
CA GLY A 473 10.02 23.31 -12.49
C GLY A 473 9.24 22.74 -13.68
N MET A 474 9.89 22.53 -14.83
CA MET A 474 9.24 22.04 -16.05
C MET A 474 9.24 20.51 -16.09
N ARG A 475 8.15 19.93 -16.60
CA ARG A 475 8.05 18.51 -16.97
C ARG A 475 7.91 18.39 -18.49
N LEU A 476 8.44 17.32 -19.08
CA LEU A 476 8.26 16.99 -20.50
C LEU A 476 6.82 16.53 -20.76
N ARG A 477 6.13 17.10 -21.75
CA ARG A 477 4.80 16.61 -22.17
C ARG A 477 4.98 15.34 -23.00
N ASN A 478 4.98 14.20 -22.32
CA ASN A 478 5.35 12.88 -22.85
C ASN A 478 4.70 12.58 -24.22
N PRO A 479 5.48 12.41 -25.30
CA PRO A 479 4.98 12.00 -26.61
C PRO A 479 5.01 10.48 -26.84
N MET A 480 5.57 9.70 -25.91
CA MET A 480 5.67 8.25 -26.00
C MET A 480 4.36 7.59 -25.56
N ALA A 481 4.08 6.40 -26.11
CA ALA A 481 3.03 5.54 -25.59
C ALA A 481 3.30 5.14 -24.11
N PRO A 482 2.25 4.88 -23.30
CA PRO A 482 2.44 4.47 -21.92
C PRO A 482 3.26 3.19 -21.79
N TRP A 483 4.25 3.19 -20.90
CA TRP A 483 5.14 2.05 -20.65
C TRP A 483 4.40 0.94 -19.90
N ARG A 484 4.65 -0.31 -20.28
CA ARG A 484 4.15 -1.50 -19.60
C ARG A 484 5.31 -2.47 -19.43
N GLY A 485 5.29 -3.29 -18.37
CA GLY A 485 6.28 -4.34 -18.13
C GLY A 485 5.67 -5.62 -17.56
N ALA A 486 6.43 -6.71 -17.61
CA ALA A 486 6.07 -8.03 -17.07
C ALA A 486 6.88 -8.38 -15.81
N GLY A 487 6.41 -9.35 -15.02
CA GLY A 487 7.10 -9.80 -13.81
C GLY A 487 6.55 -11.06 -13.15
N VAL A 488 7.31 -11.58 -12.19
CA VAL A 488 7.00 -12.81 -11.45
C VAL A 488 6.77 -12.54 -9.96
N ALA A 489 5.76 -13.17 -9.38
CA ALA A 489 5.55 -13.22 -7.93
C ALA A 489 6.06 -14.54 -7.34
N ILE A 490 6.93 -14.47 -6.32
CA ILE A 490 7.52 -15.64 -5.65
C ILE A 490 8.00 -15.27 -4.22
N PRO A 491 7.68 -16.05 -3.17
CA PRO A 491 8.28 -15.81 -1.85
C PRO A 491 9.76 -16.16 -1.85
N VAL A 492 10.61 -15.36 -1.19
CA VAL A 492 12.07 -15.63 -1.12
C VAL A 492 12.34 -17.03 -0.55
N PHE A 493 11.62 -17.42 0.51
CA PHE A 493 11.79 -18.72 1.14
C PHE A 493 11.52 -19.90 0.18
N SER A 494 10.68 -19.71 -0.83
CA SER A 494 10.28 -20.75 -1.78
C SER A 494 11.30 -21.00 -2.89
N ILE A 495 12.21 -20.05 -3.14
CA ILE A 495 13.22 -20.18 -4.19
C ILE A 495 14.13 -21.37 -3.85
N ARG A 496 14.51 -22.16 -4.86
CA ARG A 496 15.39 -23.32 -4.70
C ARG A 496 16.57 -23.24 -5.63
N THR A 497 17.77 -23.45 -5.11
CA THR A 497 19.01 -23.57 -5.90
C THR A 497 19.77 -24.81 -5.47
N ARG A 498 20.94 -25.06 -6.06
CA ARG A 498 21.83 -26.14 -5.63
C ARG A 498 22.62 -25.78 -4.37
N ASN A 499 22.72 -24.48 -4.07
CA ASN A 499 23.58 -23.91 -3.04
C ASN A 499 22.81 -23.37 -1.83
N ASP A 500 21.47 -23.44 -1.82
CA ASP A 500 20.63 -22.95 -0.72
C ASP A 500 20.84 -23.74 0.59
N PHE A 501 20.14 -23.38 1.67
CA PHE A 501 20.21 -24.10 2.95
C PHE A 501 18.80 -24.53 3.40
N GLY A 502 18.16 -25.42 2.62
CA GLY A 502 16.81 -25.94 2.86
C GLY A 502 15.67 -24.94 2.61
N VAL A 503 16.02 -23.69 2.34
CA VAL A 503 15.14 -22.54 2.14
C VAL A 503 15.84 -21.56 1.21
N GLY A 504 15.07 -20.87 0.37
CA GLY A 504 15.61 -19.77 -0.42
C GLY A 504 16.00 -18.57 0.46
N ASP A 505 17.14 -17.97 0.15
CA ASP A 505 17.66 -16.77 0.82
C ASP A 505 18.03 -15.68 -0.18
N PHE A 506 18.53 -14.53 0.30
CA PHE A 506 18.77 -13.38 -0.58
C PHE A 506 19.72 -13.69 -1.74
N TYR A 507 20.68 -14.63 -1.58
CA TYR A 507 21.63 -14.96 -2.66
C TYR A 507 21.09 -15.95 -3.70
N ASP A 508 19.83 -16.40 -3.57
CA ASP A 508 19.13 -17.12 -4.65
C ASP A 508 18.40 -16.16 -5.62
N LEU A 509 18.06 -14.94 -5.17
CA LEU A 509 17.40 -13.91 -5.99
C LEU A 509 18.19 -13.49 -7.24
N PRO A 510 19.53 -13.40 -7.27
CA PRO A 510 20.29 -13.12 -8.50
C PRO A 510 20.01 -14.10 -9.65
N LEU A 511 19.72 -15.38 -9.37
CA LEU A 511 19.32 -16.34 -10.40
C LEU A 511 17.87 -16.12 -10.87
N MET A 512 17.00 -15.59 -10.00
CA MET A 512 15.66 -15.14 -10.40
C MET A 512 15.74 -13.86 -11.26
N VAL A 513 16.68 -12.95 -10.97
CA VAL A 513 17.00 -11.79 -11.81
C VAL A 513 17.49 -12.24 -13.18
N ASP A 514 18.45 -13.17 -13.26
CA ASP A 514 18.94 -13.68 -14.55
C ASP A 514 17.83 -14.38 -15.36
N TRP A 515 16.93 -15.12 -14.70
CA TRP A 515 15.76 -15.72 -15.36
C TRP A 515 14.76 -14.65 -15.85
N ALA A 516 14.50 -13.61 -15.04
CA ALA A 516 13.63 -12.50 -15.41
C ALA A 516 14.18 -11.74 -16.62
N THR A 517 15.46 -11.35 -16.61
CA THR A 517 16.12 -10.66 -17.74
C THR A 517 16.10 -11.51 -19.01
N MET A 518 16.38 -12.82 -18.92
CA MET A 518 16.32 -13.75 -20.07
C MET A 518 14.91 -13.86 -20.69
N THR A 519 13.87 -13.64 -19.88
CA THR A 519 12.46 -13.73 -20.30
C THR A 519 11.81 -12.35 -20.51
N HIS A 520 12.62 -11.28 -20.57
CA HIS A 520 12.18 -9.88 -20.69
C HIS A 520 11.19 -9.41 -19.60
N GLN A 521 11.26 -10.02 -18.41
CA GLN A 521 10.54 -9.55 -17.23
C GLN A 521 11.37 -8.51 -16.48
N ASN A 522 10.72 -7.43 -16.03
CA ASN A 522 11.33 -6.31 -15.32
C ASN A 522 11.01 -6.29 -13.82
N PHE A 523 10.11 -7.13 -13.32
CA PHE A 523 9.67 -7.10 -11.92
C PHE A 523 9.79 -8.48 -11.25
N ILE A 524 10.34 -8.51 -10.04
CA ILE A 524 10.26 -9.65 -9.12
C ILE A 524 9.53 -9.18 -7.86
N GLN A 525 8.30 -9.66 -7.66
CA GLN A 525 7.54 -9.40 -6.45
C GLN A 525 7.80 -10.49 -5.41
N ILE A 526 8.17 -10.07 -4.21
CA ILE A 526 8.39 -10.96 -3.06
C ILE A 526 7.40 -10.68 -1.94
N LEU A 527 7.16 -11.69 -1.09
CA LEU A 527 6.43 -11.57 0.16
C LEU A 527 7.26 -10.83 1.23
N PRO A 528 6.68 -10.41 2.37
CA PRO A 528 7.38 -9.71 3.43
C PRO A 528 8.63 -10.48 3.92
N ILE A 529 9.72 -9.74 4.13
CA ILE A 529 11.01 -10.29 4.55
C ILE A 529 11.42 -9.87 5.98
N ASN A 530 10.47 -9.31 6.73
CA ASN A 530 10.67 -8.87 8.11
C ASN A 530 10.82 -10.05 9.07
N ASP A 531 11.56 -9.86 10.16
CA ASP A 531 11.71 -10.92 11.17
C ASP A 531 10.39 -11.22 11.89
N THR A 532 10.03 -12.50 11.95
CA THR A 532 8.81 -13.06 12.54
C THR A 532 9.12 -13.97 13.74
N THR A 533 10.39 -14.11 14.12
CA THR A 533 10.85 -15.04 15.16
C THR A 533 10.29 -14.65 16.54
N MET A 534 9.35 -15.43 17.07
CA MET A 534 8.64 -15.23 18.34
C MET A 534 8.77 -16.43 19.28
N THR A 535 8.69 -17.64 18.73
CA THR A 535 8.67 -18.92 19.46
C THR A 535 9.85 -19.83 19.12
N GLY A 536 10.48 -19.61 17.96
CA GLY A 536 11.46 -20.54 17.39
C GLY A 536 10.85 -21.80 16.75
N THR A 537 9.51 -21.83 16.62
CA THR A 537 8.76 -22.95 16.01
C THR A 537 8.19 -22.58 14.64
N TRP A 538 7.62 -23.56 13.94
CA TRP A 538 7.00 -23.37 12.62
C TRP A 538 5.90 -22.30 12.55
N THR A 539 5.27 -21.92 13.68
CA THR A 539 4.25 -20.84 13.68
C THR A 539 4.84 -19.48 13.31
N ASP A 540 6.15 -19.30 13.50
CA ASP A 540 6.87 -18.09 13.14
C ASP A 540 7.03 -17.94 11.61
N SER A 541 6.67 -18.95 10.81
CA SER A 541 6.78 -18.91 9.33
C SER A 541 5.85 -17.90 8.65
N TYR A 542 4.83 -17.38 9.34
CA TYR A 542 3.82 -16.47 8.78
C TYR A 542 4.37 -15.04 8.53
N PRO A 543 4.59 -14.61 7.26
CA PRO A 543 5.35 -13.39 6.97
C PRO A 543 4.72 -12.07 7.45
N TYR A 544 3.41 -12.05 7.67
CA TYR A 544 2.64 -10.83 7.99
C TYR A 544 2.55 -10.58 9.51
N ASN A 545 2.99 -11.53 10.35
CA ASN A 545 3.03 -11.41 11.82
C ASN A 545 4.42 -10.98 12.33
N ALA A 546 4.98 -9.91 11.77
CA ALA A 546 6.35 -9.47 12.05
C ALA A 546 6.58 -9.08 13.53
N ASN A 547 7.70 -9.53 14.10
CA ASN A 547 8.22 -9.11 15.41
C ASN A 547 8.87 -7.72 15.37
N SER A 548 9.26 -7.25 14.18
CA SER A 548 9.68 -5.89 13.90
C SER A 548 9.52 -5.57 12.43
N ILE A 549 8.95 -4.41 12.10
CA ILE A 549 8.83 -3.98 10.70
C ILE A 549 10.09 -3.29 10.15
N PHE A 550 11.17 -3.22 10.94
CA PHE A 550 12.48 -2.69 10.51
C PHE A 550 13.55 -3.78 10.31
N ALA A 551 13.49 -4.86 11.10
CA ALA A 551 14.46 -5.94 11.06
C ALA A 551 14.21 -6.88 9.87
N LEU A 552 15.28 -7.43 9.29
CA LEU A 552 15.23 -8.48 8.27
C LEU A 552 15.24 -9.86 8.94
N HIS A 553 14.52 -10.83 8.40
CA HIS A 553 14.42 -12.16 9.00
C HIS A 553 15.73 -12.97 8.85
N PRO A 554 16.32 -13.51 9.94
CA PRO A 554 17.57 -14.29 9.88
C PRO A 554 17.53 -15.55 9.00
N MET A 555 16.35 -16.05 8.63
CA MET A 555 16.21 -17.16 7.68
C MET A 555 16.83 -16.85 6.30
N TYR A 556 16.84 -15.57 5.89
CA TYR A 556 17.33 -15.13 4.57
C TYR A 556 18.84 -14.82 4.51
N LEU A 557 19.63 -15.29 5.48
CA LEU A 557 21.10 -15.25 5.44
C LEU A 557 21.70 -16.36 4.58
N ARG A 558 22.53 -15.99 3.60
CA ARG A 558 23.51 -16.90 2.98
C ARG A 558 24.71 -17.05 3.91
N LEU A 559 24.99 -18.25 4.40
CA LEU A 559 26.03 -18.50 5.42
C LEU A 559 27.44 -18.28 4.87
N GLU A 560 27.69 -18.75 3.64
CA GLU A 560 28.97 -18.63 2.92
C GLU A 560 29.36 -17.16 2.69
N ALA A 561 28.38 -16.28 2.52
CA ALA A 561 28.56 -14.84 2.33
C ALA A 561 28.67 -14.06 3.67
N VAL A 562 28.65 -14.75 4.81
CA VAL A 562 29.09 -14.20 6.12
C VAL A 562 30.59 -14.45 6.31
N GLY A 563 31.04 -15.67 6.04
CA GLY A 563 32.43 -16.13 6.15
C GLY A 563 32.50 -17.62 6.42
N GLU A 564 33.68 -18.23 6.29
CA GLU A 564 33.91 -19.66 6.57
C GLU A 564 34.45 -19.91 7.99
N LEU A 565 33.81 -20.84 8.73
CA LEU A 565 34.33 -21.35 10.00
C LEU A 565 35.69 -22.03 9.82
N HIS A 566 36.66 -21.78 10.69
CA HIS A 566 38.01 -22.36 10.59
C HIS A 566 38.03 -23.87 10.86
N ASP A 567 37.13 -24.38 11.71
CA ASP A 567 37.00 -25.82 12.01
C ASP A 567 36.47 -26.62 10.78
N PRO A 568 37.26 -27.55 10.20
CA PRO A 568 36.83 -28.35 9.06
C PRO A 568 35.68 -29.33 9.38
N ALA A 569 35.55 -29.78 10.63
CA ALA A 569 34.47 -30.67 11.06
C ALA A 569 33.15 -29.90 11.14
N ARG A 570 33.15 -28.67 11.65
CA ARG A 570 31.96 -27.78 11.59
C ARG A 570 31.62 -27.42 10.15
N ARG A 571 32.60 -27.05 9.30
CA ARG A 571 32.35 -26.88 7.85
C ARG A 571 31.82 -28.14 7.17
N LYS A 572 32.14 -29.34 7.64
CA LYS A 572 31.52 -30.57 7.12
C LYS A 572 30.08 -30.71 7.60
N TYR A 573 29.83 -30.57 8.91
CA TYR A 573 28.49 -30.65 9.52
C TYR A 573 27.47 -29.76 8.79
N TYR A 574 27.79 -28.48 8.59
CA TYR A 574 26.87 -27.56 7.92
C TYR A 574 26.62 -27.89 6.44
N ARG A 575 27.63 -28.39 5.70
CA ARG A 575 27.44 -28.83 4.30
C ARG A 575 26.69 -30.15 4.18
N ASP A 576 26.91 -31.10 5.09
CA ASP A 576 26.13 -32.34 5.18
C ASP A 576 24.65 -32.02 5.45
N LEU A 577 24.39 -31.12 6.40
CA LEU A 577 23.05 -30.68 6.79
C LEU A 577 22.36 -29.86 5.67
N ALA A 578 23.09 -28.96 4.99
CA ALA A 578 22.58 -28.29 3.79
C ALA A 578 22.18 -29.32 2.72
N THR A 579 23.04 -30.29 2.42
CA THR A 579 22.75 -31.35 1.44
C THR A 579 21.48 -32.13 1.79
N GLU A 580 21.26 -32.43 3.07
CA GLU A 580 20.04 -33.10 3.55
C GLU A 580 18.79 -32.21 3.38
N LEU A 581 18.83 -30.97 3.87
CA LEU A 581 17.70 -30.04 3.83
C LEU A 581 17.36 -29.57 2.40
N ASN A 582 18.35 -29.49 1.52
CA ASN A 582 18.17 -29.19 0.09
C ASN A 582 17.49 -30.35 -0.66
N GLY A 583 17.56 -31.57 -0.10
CA GLY A 583 16.86 -32.75 -0.61
C GLY A 583 15.35 -32.76 -0.33
N LEU A 584 14.86 -31.97 0.64
CA LEU A 584 13.45 -31.98 1.07
C LEU A 584 12.53 -31.23 0.09
N ASP A 585 11.34 -31.79 -0.14
CA ASP A 585 10.30 -31.24 -1.03
C ASP A 585 9.58 -30.00 -0.46
N THR A 586 9.61 -29.82 0.87
CA THR A 586 9.11 -28.64 1.59
C THR A 586 10.16 -28.18 2.61
N ILE A 587 10.05 -26.93 3.06
CA ILE A 587 10.99 -26.32 4.00
C ILE A 587 10.82 -26.92 5.40
N ASP A 588 11.92 -27.33 6.03
CA ASP A 588 11.97 -27.65 7.47
C ASP A 588 12.45 -26.40 8.23
N TYR A 589 11.49 -25.51 8.52
CA TYR A 589 11.72 -24.18 9.04
C TYR A 589 12.50 -24.18 10.37
N GLU A 590 12.21 -25.14 11.24
CA GLU A 590 12.80 -25.24 12.59
C GLU A 590 14.25 -25.73 12.53
N ARG A 591 14.55 -26.74 11.69
CA ARG A 591 15.95 -27.19 11.49
C ARG A 591 16.80 -26.12 10.82
N VAL A 592 16.27 -25.46 9.79
CA VAL A 592 16.97 -24.38 9.07
C VAL A 592 17.25 -23.21 10.01
N THR A 593 16.23 -22.70 10.72
CA THR A 593 16.37 -21.56 11.64
C THR A 593 17.36 -21.87 12.77
N ARG A 594 17.27 -23.06 13.38
CA ARG A 594 18.23 -23.49 14.41
C ARG A 594 19.65 -23.57 13.87
N ALA A 595 19.86 -24.17 12.71
CA ALA A 595 21.19 -24.34 12.11
C ALA A 595 21.82 -23.01 11.66
N LYS A 596 21.06 -22.11 11.03
CA LYS A 596 21.55 -20.76 10.70
C LYS A 596 21.89 -19.98 11.98
N ALA A 597 21.07 -20.07 13.03
CA ALA A 597 21.37 -19.43 14.32
C ALA A 597 22.55 -20.07 15.08
N GLU A 598 22.84 -21.36 14.87
CA GLU A 598 24.04 -22.04 15.39
C GLU A 598 25.29 -21.52 14.66
N TYR A 599 25.25 -21.47 13.31
CA TYR A 599 26.34 -20.95 12.47
C TYR A 599 26.68 -19.51 12.80
N MET A 600 25.66 -18.66 12.96
CA MET A 600 25.84 -17.24 13.28
C MET A 600 26.51 -17.02 14.64
N ARG A 601 26.34 -17.93 15.62
CA ARG A 601 27.07 -17.87 16.90
C ARG A 601 28.54 -18.24 16.74
N GLU A 602 28.84 -19.31 16.00
CA GLU A 602 30.22 -19.75 15.75
C GLU A 602 31.03 -18.73 14.92
N ILE A 603 30.46 -18.20 13.83
CA ILE A 603 31.15 -17.24 12.98
C ILE A 603 31.26 -15.85 13.65
N TYR A 604 30.32 -15.48 14.52
CA TYR A 604 30.45 -14.30 15.37
C TYR A 604 31.61 -14.46 16.38
N ALA A 605 31.75 -15.62 17.02
CA ALA A 605 32.85 -15.89 17.93
C ALA A 605 34.23 -15.88 17.24
N GLN A 606 34.28 -16.17 15.94
CA GLN A 606 35.49 -16.15 15.12
C GLN A 606 35.83 -14.75 14.57
N ASP A 607 34.91 -14.14 13.80
CA ASP A 607 35.16 -12.92 13.01
C ASP A 607 34.40 -11.68 13.54
N GLY A 608 33.51 -11.84 14.51
CA GLY A 608 32.63 -10.77 15.01
C GLY A 608 33.38 -9.52 15.48
N ALA A 609 34.47 -9.68 16.24
CA ALA A 609 35.29 -8.57 16.71
C ALA A 609 35.94 -7.77 15.56
N LYS A 610 36.35 -8.45 14.49
CA LYS A 610 36.92 -7.86 13.27
C LYS A 610 35.85 -7.13 12.45
N THR A 611 34.67 -7.72 12.30
CA THR A 611 33.53 -7.07 11.62
C THR A 611 33.04 -5.84 12.39
N ILE A 612 32.91 -5.91 13.73
CA ILE A 612 32.52 -4.77 14.58
C ILE A 612 33.54 -3.63 14.51
N ALA A 613 34.83 -3.95 14.34
CA ALA A 613 35.88 -2.95 14.16
C ALA A 613 35.82 -2.21 12.80
N SER A 614 35.13 -2.76 11.78
CA SER A 614 35.07 -2.19 10.43
C SER A 614 34.35 -0.83 10.36
N ALA A 615 34.61 -0.07 9.29
CA ALA A 615 33.91 1.18 9.01
C ALA A 615 32.44 0.93 8.62
N ASP A 616 32.20 -0.05 7.73
CA ASP A 616 30.89 -0.41 7.20
C ASP A 616 29.90 -0.80 8.30
N PHE A 617 30.32 -1.64 9.26
CA PHE A 617 29.49 -2.02 10.40
C PHE A 617 29.13 -0.81 11.27
N LYS A 618 30.10 0.07 11.56
CA LYS A 618 29.87 1.30 12.33
C LYS A 618 28.94 2.26 11.60
N ALA A 619 29.03 2.35 10.27
CA ALA A 619 28.12 3.12 9.44
C ALA A 619 26.70 2.52 9.44
N PHE A 620 26.57 1.20 9.33
CA PHE A 620 25.30 0.48 9.44
C PHE A 620 24.62 0.70 10.81
N VAL A 621 25.34 0.51 11.92
CA VAL A 621 24.80 0.74 13.27
C VAL A 621 24.41 2.22 13.46
N LYS A 622 25.23 3.16 12.98
CA LYS A 622 24.89 4.60 13.02
C LYS A 622 23.61 4.92 12.23
N ARG A 623 23.45 4.37 11.02
CA ARG A 623 22.24 4.54 10.18
C ARG A 623 21.00 3.96 10.85
N ASN A 624 21.11 2.80 11.50
CA ASN A 624 19.98 2.05 12.06
C ASN A 624 19.74 2.28 13.57
N THR A 625 20.42 3.24 14.20
CA THR A 625 20.36 3.53 15.65
C THR A 625 18.93 3.85 16.16
N GLY A 626 18.00 4.24 15.28
CA GLY A 626 16.60 4.48 15.65
C GLY A 626 15.81 3.23 16.09
N TRP A 627 16.14 2.05 15.55
CA TRP A 627 15.39 0.81 15.79
C TRP A 627 16.27 -0.35 16.28
N LEU A 628 17.49 -0.49 15.74
CA LEU A 628 18.36 -1.64 15.95
C LEU A 628 18.69 -1.94 17.43
N PRO A 629 18.95 -0.94 18.31
CA PRO A 629 19.19 -1.20 19.73
C PRO A 629 17.97 -1.77 20.47
N ASN A 630 16.76 -1.36 20.07
CA ASN A 630 15.53 -1.84 20.67
C ASN A 630 15.21 -3.26 20.19
N TYR A 631 15.41 -3.56 18.90
CA TYR A 631 15.23 -4.91 18.34
C TYR A 631 16.22 -5.92 18.94
N ALA A 632 17.49 -5.54 19.14
CA ALA A 632 18.45 -6.41 19.81
C ALA A 632 18.08 -6.66 21.29
N ALA A 633 17.66 -5.62 22.03
CA ALA A 633 17.16 -5.79 23.39
C ALA A 633 15.89 -6.68 23.46
N PHE A 634 14.97 -6.52 22.49
CA PHE A 634 13.80 -7.38 22.34
C PHE A 634 14.19 -8.85 22.13
N CYS A 635 15.12 -9.15 21.22
CA CYS A 635 15.61 -10.52 21.00
C CYS A 635 16.24 -11.12 22.26
N VAL A 636 17.10 -10.36 22.95
CA VAL A 636 17.74 -10.80 24.20
C VAL A 636 16.72 -11.05 25.32
N LEU A 637 15.64 -10.27 25.39
CA LEU A 637 14.57 -10.47 26.38
C LEU A 637 13.67 -11.66 26.00
N ARG A 638 13.24 -11.77 24.74
CA ARG A 638 12.49 -12.92 24.21
C ARG A 638 13.21 -14.23 24.51
N ASP A 639 14.49 -14.32 24.17
CA ASP A 639 15.28 -15.55 24.33
C ASP A 639 15.59 -15.86 25.81
N ARG A 640 15.67 -14.83 26.67
CA ARG A 640 15.87 -14.99 28.13
C ARG A 640 14.63 -15.47 28.87
N PHE A 641 13.46 -14.93 28.52
CA PHE A 641 12.18 -15.26 29.16
C PHE A 641 11.46 -16.42 28.47
N GLY A 642 11.91 -16.87 27.30
CA GLY A 642 11.29 -17.95 26.52
C GLY A 642 9.96 -17.56 25.87
N THR A 643 9.65 -16.26 25.81
CA THR A 643 8.39 -15.73 25.27
C THR A 643 8.57 -14.32 24.72
N ALA A 644 7.90 -14.01 23.62
CA ALA A 644 7.78 -12.66 23.08
C ALA A 644 6.75 -11.80 23.84
N ASP A 645 5.90 -12.40 24.69
CA ASP A 645 4.95 -11.66 25.53
C ASP A 645 5.70 -10.85 26.59
N PHE A 646 5.92 -9.57 26.26
CA PHE A 646 6.63 -8.65 27.13
C PHE A 646 5.93 -8.39 28.47
N SER A 647 4.64 -8.70 28.63
CA SER A 647 3.97 -8.59 29.94
C SER A 647 4.63 -9.50 31.00
N GLN A 648 5.33 -10.55 30.57
CA GLN A 648 6.02 -11.54 31.40
C GLN A 648 7.50 -11.19 31.70
N TRP A 649 8.03 -10.06 31.19
CA TRP A 649 9.46 -9.70 31.28
C TRP A 649 9.85 -8.91 32.55
N ASP A 650 9.18 -9.14 33.68
CA ASP A 650 9.39 -8.42 34.95
C ASP A 650 9.46 -6.88 34.76
N LYS A 651 10.56 -6.27 35.22
CA LYS A 651 10.89 -4.84 35.12
C LYS A 651 11.01 -4.31 33.69
N TYR A 652 11.13 -5.18 32.67
CA TYR A 652 11.20 -4.80 31.27
C TYR A 652 9.83 -4.81 30.58
N ALA A 653 8.75 -5.23 31.26
CA ALA A 653 7.40 -5.30 30.70
C ALA A 653 6.82 -3.96 30.24
N LYS A 654 7.41 -2.85 30.69
CA LYS A 654 7.25 -1.53 30.08
C LYS A 654 8.61 -1.08 29.55
N TYR A 655 8.66 -0.69 28.27
CA TYR A 655 9.88 -0.22 27.64
C TYR A 655 10.49 0.97 28.39
N SER A 656 11.81 0.94 28.54
CA SER A 656 12.59 2.05 29.07
C SER A 656 13.94 2.11 28.37
N LYS A 657 14.22 3.26 27.76
CA LYS A 657 15.46 3.54 27.00
C LYS A 657 16.72 3.35 27.86
N ASP A 658 16.65 3.57 29.16
CA ASP A 658 17.78 3.38 30.07
C ASP A 658 17.91 1.94 30.59
N LEU A 659 16.80 1.19 30.69
CA LEU A 659 16.87 -0.26 30.90
C LEU A 659 17.46 -0.97 29.67
N VAL A 660 17.12 -0.55 28.45
CA VAL A 660 17.73 -1.04 27.20
C VAL A 660 19.23 -0.75 27.15
N LYS A 661 19.66 0.49 27.41
CA LYS A 661 21.10 0.84 27.52
C LYS A 661 21.84 0.06 28.60
N LYS A 662 21.16 -0.34 29.68
CA LYS A 662 21.73 -1.14 30.75
C LYS A 662 21.86 -2.61 30.32
N LEU A 663 20.81 -3.19 29.76
CA LEU A 663 20.81 -4.55 29.22
C LEU A 663 21.93 -4.73 28.17
N ALA A 664 22.05 -3.81 27.22
CA ALA A 664 23.11 -3.85 26.19
C ALA A 664 24.55 -3.75 26.73
N LYS A 665 24.74 -3.42 28.02
CA LYS A 665 26.03 -3.49 28.73
C LYS A 665 26.18 -4.72 29.61
N GLU A 666 25.06 -5.31 30.05
CA GLU A 666 25.02 -6.55 30.83
C GLU A 666 25.15 -7.79 29.91
N THR A 667 24.68 -7.68 28.66
CA THR A 667 24.73 -8.72 27.62
C THR A 667 25.26 -8.16 26.29
N PRO A 668 26.57 -7.84 26.23
CA PRO A 668 27.16 -7.21 25.05
C PRO A 668 27.20 -8.16 23.85
N ASP A 669 27.53 -9.44 24.04
CA ASP A 669 27.68 -10.40 22.95
C ASP A 669 26.34 -10.83 22.36
N GLU A 670 25.32 -11.02 23.20
CA GLU A 670 23.96 -11.33 22.76
C GLU A 670 23.29 -10.13 22.06
N THR A 671 23.71 -8.90 22.38
CA THR A 671 23.31 -7.70 21.62
C THR A 671 24.07 -7.60 20.29
N ASN A 672 25.38 -7.81 20.32
CA ASN A 672 26.27 -7.66 19.18
C ASN A 672 26.04 -8.72 18.09
N ILE A 673 25.70 -9.97 18.44
CA ILE A 673 25.36 -11.00 17.45
C ILE A 673 24.10 -10.62 16.65
N VAL A 674 23.11 -9.96 17.28
CA VAL A 674 21.93 -9.44 16.56
C VAL A 674 22.33 -8.31 15.60
N TYR A 675 23.18 -7.39 16.03
CA TYR A 675 23.70 -6.33 15.16
C TYR A 675 24.51 -6.90 13.99
N PHE A 676 25.36 -7.90 14.23
CA PHE A 676 26.16 -8.61 13.23
C PHE A 676 25.26 -9.34 12.21
N THR A 677 24.24 -10.05 12.69
CA THR A 677 23.22 -10.72 11.86
C THR A 677 22.50 -9.71 10.95
N GLN A 678 21.99 -8.61 11.52
CA GLN A 678 21.29 -7.57 10.75
C GLN A 678 22.21 -6.81 9.79
N TYR A 679 23.50 -6.62 10.13
CA TYR A 679 24.49 -6.05 9.22
C TYR A 679 24.74 -6.93 7.98
N HIS A 680 24.90 -8.24 8.17
CA HIS A 680 25.09 -9.16 7.05
C HIS A 680 23.81 -9.27 6.18
N LEU A 681 22.61 -9.22 6.78
CA LEU A 681 21.34 -9.14 6.02
C LEU A 681 21.23 -7.84 5.21
N ASP A 682 21.49 -6.66 5.81
CA ASP A 682 21.48 -5.35 5.14
C ASP A 682 22.44 -5.31 3.95
N LYS A 683 23.64 -5.87 4.12
CA LYS A 683 24.67 -5.98 3.07
C LYS A 683 24.26 -6.97 1.96
N GLN A 684 23.77 -8.15 2.31
CA GLN A 684 23.40 -9.17 1.33
C GLN A 684 22.24 -8.69 0.45
N LEU A 685 21.18 -8.14 1.04
CA LEU A 685 20.01 -7.67 0.28
C LEU A 685 20.31 -6.44 -0.60
N LYS A 686 21.16 -5.52 -0.15
CA LYS A 686 21.60 -4.39 -1.00
C LYS A 686 22.42 -4.86 -2.20
N THR A 687 23.33 -5.82 -2.00
CA THR A 687 24.09 -6.44 -3.10
C THR A 687 23.17 -7.04 -4.16
N VAL A 688 22.04 -7.61 -3.74
CA VAL A 688 21.02 -8.19 -4.63
C VAL A 688 20.20 -7.11 -5.36
N ARG A 689 19.78 -6.04 -4.66
CA ARG A 689 19.10 -4.88 -5.29
C ARG A 689 19.99 -4.24 -6.35
N ASP A 690 21.23 -3.94 -6.00
CA ASP A 690 22.17 -3.25 -6.90
C ASP A 690 22.50 -4.13 -8.14
N TYR A 691 22.54 -5.45 -7.98
CA TYR A 691 22.60 -6.41 -9.08
C TYR A 691 21.34 -6.39 -9.96
N ALA A 692 20.15 -6.43 -9.37
CA ALA A 692 18.89 -6.36 -10.10
C ALA A 692 18.76 -5.05 -10.91
N HIS A 693 19.21 -3.93 -10.35
CA HIS A 693 19.28 -2.63 -11.02
C HIS A 693 20.22 -2.65 -12.23
N SER A 694 21.39 -3.30 -12.13
CA SER A 694 22.31 -3.51 -13.26
C SER A 694 21.75 -4.41 -14.37
N LYS A 695 20.55 -4.97 -14.18
CA LYS A 695 19.84 -5.85 -15.12
C LYS A 695 18.48 -5.26 -15.56
N GLY A 696 18.11 -4.06 -15.11
CA GLY A 696 16.80 -3.47 -15.38
C GLY A 696 15.63 -4.23 -14.73
N VAL A 697 15.88 -4.86 -13.58
CA VAL A 697 14.89 -5.64 -12.81
C VAL A 697 14.63 -4.97 -11.45
N VAL A 698 13.38 -4.58 -11.22
CA VAL A 698 12.88 -4.00 -9.98
C VAL A 698 12.54 -5.12 -8.99
N ILE A 699 13.03 -5.01 -7.75
CA ILE A 699 12.55 -5.84 -6.65
C ILE A 699 11.35 -5.12 -6.01
N LYS A 700 10.17 -5.74 -6.11
CA LYS A 700 8.91 -5.22 -5.56
C LYS A 700 8.62 -5.90 -4.22
N GLY A 701 8.71 -5.13 -3.14
CA GLY A 701 8.41 -5.59 -1.79
C GLY A 701 6.91 -5.68 -1.50
N ASP A 702 6.60 -6.14 -0.29
CA ASP A 702 5.26 -6.14 0.29
C ASP A 702 5.33 -5.62 1.73
N ILE A 703 4.37 -4.79 2.13
CA ILE A 703 4.32 -4.12 3.42
C ILE A 703 3.03 -4.51 4.14
N PRO A 704 3.08 -5.45 5.10
CA PRO A 704 1.92 -5.91 5.88
C PRO A 704 1.13 -4.76 6.50
N ILE A 705 -0.20 -4.85 6.54
CA ILE A 705 -1.01 -3.77 7.09
C ILE A 705 -0.74 -3.53 8.58
N GLY A 706 -0.39 -4.55 9.35
CA GLY A 706 -0.19 -4.47 10.81
C GLY A 706 1.20 -4.87 11.31
N ILE A 707 1.25 -5.15 12.61
CA ILE A 707 2.42 -5.66 13.37
C ILE A 707 1.95 -6.78 14.31
N SER A 708 2.86 -7.62 14.80
CA SER A 708 2.50 -8.53 15.89
C SER A 708 2.19 -7.76 17.18
N ARG A 709 1.21 -8.22 17.97
CA ARG A 709 0.84 -7.61 19.27
C ARG A 709 1.98 -7.66 20.29
N THR A 710 2.86 -8.65 20.16
CA THR A 710 4.05 -8.89 20.99
C THR A 710 5.35 -8.51 20.26
N SER A 711 5.30 -7.60 19.29
CA SER A 711 6.47 -7.08 18.56
C SER A 711 7.29 -6.06 19.38
N VAL A 712 8.52 -5.78 18.92
CA VAL A 712 9.32 -4.66 19.43
C VAL A 712 8.61 -3.32 19.25
N ASP A 713 7.92 -3.14 18.12
CA ASP A 713 7.19 -1.90 17.81
C ASP A 713 6.04 -1.66 18.80
N ALA A 714 5.27 -2.71 19.12
CA ALA A 714 4.23 -2.64 20.16
C ALA A 714 4.81 -2.42 21.58
N TRP A 715 6.00 -2.97 21.86
CA TRP A 715 6.68 -2.80 23.15
C TRP A 715 7.26 -1.39 23.36
N THR A 716 7.89 -0.79 22.35
CA THR A 716 8.55 0.53 22.48
C THR A 716 7.57 1.69 22.39
N ASP A 717 6.58 1.58 21.50
CA ASP A 717 5.72 2.69 21.09
C ASP A 717 4.22 2.34 21.19
N ALA A 718 3.86 1.55 22.21
CA ALA A 718 2.49 1.12 22.54
C ALA A 718 1.39 2.19 22.36
N ARG A 719 1.70 3.47 22.59
CA ARG A 719 0.80 4.64 22.37
C ARG A 719 0.19 4.70 20.95
N LEU A 720 0.90 4.16 19.96
CA LEU A 720 0.55 4.21 18.54
C LEU A 720 -0.45 3.11 18.12
N PHE A 721 -0.81 2.21 19.04
CA PHE A 721 -1.59 1.00 18.76
C PHE A 721 -2.71 0.80 19.79
N ASN A 722 -3.86 0.31 19.34
CA ASN A 722 -4.98 -0.08 20.19
C ASN A 722 -4.78 -1.58 20.54
N ILE A 723 -4.18 -1.83 21.71
CA ILE A 723 -3.82 -3.18 22.18
C ILE A 723 -5.03 -3.93 22.79
N ASP A 724 -6.16 -3.25 22.97
CA ASP A 724 -7.44 -3.70 23.52
C ASP A 724 -8.43 -4.25 22.47
N CYS A 725 -8.05 -4.25 21.19
CA CYS A 725 -8.83 -4.80 20.08
C CYS A 725 -7.95 -5.60 19.09
N GLN A 726 -8.56 -6.35 18.18
CA GLN A 726 -7.89 -7.21 17.20
C GLN A 726 -8.38 -6.90 15.77
N ALA A 727 -7.46 -6.71 14.83
CA ALA A 727 -7.75 -6.43 13.42
C ALA A 727 -8.15 -7.71 12.68
N GLY A 728 -8.97 -7.56 11.64
CA GLY A 728 -9.41 -8.66 10.80
C GLY A 728 -10.13 -8.20 9.54
N ALA A 729 -11.03 -9.04 9.03
CA ALA A 729 -11.95 -8.74 7.94
C ALA A 729 -13.39 -9.16 8.29
N PRO A 730 -14.42 -8.46 7.76
CA PRO A 730 -15.79 -8.94 7.79
C PRO A 730 -15.93 -10.23 6.96
N PRO A 731 -17.09 -10.91 6.99
CA PRO A 731 -17.38 -12.02 6.08
C PRO A 731 -17.21 -11.65 4.61
N ASP A 732 -16.60 -12.57 3.87
CA ASP A 732 -16.36 -12.49 2.42
C ASP A 732 -16.55 -13.87 1.75
N ASP A 733 -16.34 -13.96 0.44
CA ASP A 733 -16.46 -15.20 -0.35
C ASP A 733 -15.44 -16.30 0.05
N PHE A 734 -14.42 -15.97 0.84
CA PHE A 734 -13.37 -16.89 1.30
C PHE A 734 -13.56 -17.33 2.77
N SER A 735 -14.21 -16.51 3.61
CA SER A 735 -14.59 -16.83 4.97
C SER A 735 -15.94 -16.24 5.37
N VAL A 736 -16.95 -17.12 5.47
CA VAL A 736 -18.32 -16.77 5.90
C VAL A 736 -18.43 -16.32 7.36
N LEU A 737 -17.38 -16.50 8.16
CA LEU A 737 -17.29 -16.04 9.56
C LEU A 737 -16.42 -14.76 9.69
N GLY A 738 -15.97 -14.19 8.57
CA GLY A 738 -14.92 -13.18 8.53
C GLY A 738 -13.55 -13.75 8.90
N GLN A 739 -12.56 -12.88 9.03
CA GLN A 739 -11.19 -13.25 9.39
C GLN A 739 -10.76 -12.49 10.64
N ASN A 740 -9.98 -13.14 11.50
CA ASN A 740 -9.37 -12.52 12.67
C ASN A 740 -7.84 -12.71 12.58
N TRP A 741 -7.12 -11.62 12.38
CA TRP A 741 -5.66 -11.65 12.20
C TRP A 741 -4.90 -11.48 13.52
N GLY A 742 -5.58 -11.16 14.63
CA GLY A 742 -5.00 -11.02 15.96
C GLY A 742 -4.07 -9.81 16.16
N LEU A 743 -3.79 -9.03 15.11
CA LEU A 743 -2.94 -7.82 15.14
C LEU A 743 -3.66 -6.66 15.88
N PRO A 744 -2.98 -5.71 16.53
CA PRO A 744 -3.62 -4.51 17.08
C PRO A 744 -3.98 -3.51 15.95
N THR A 745 -4.98 -2.65 16.16
CA THR A 745 -5.29 -1.56 15.22
C THR A 745 -4.47 -0.30 15.53
N TYR A 746 -4.45 0.68 14.62
CA TYR A 746 -3.64 1.91 14.77
C TYR A 746 -4.38 3.03 15.50
N ASN A 747 -3.64 3.75 16.36
CA ASN A 747 -4.02 5.06 16.88
C ASN A 747 -3.56 6.16 15.91
N TRP A 748 -4.29 6.32 14.80
CA TRP A 748 -3.96 7.28 13.74
C TRP A 748 -3.89 8.73 14.24
N GLU A 749 -4.75 9.09 15.18
CA GLU A 749 -4.82 10.41 15.81
C GLU A 749 -3.56 10.72 16.66
N GLU A 750 -2.96 9.73 17.33
CA GLU A 750 -1.65 9.88 18.00
C GLU A 750 -0.50 9.91 16.98
N MET A 751 -0.51 9.02 15.97
CA MET A 751 0.51 9.02 14.91
C MET A 751 0.58 10.36 14.16
N ASN A 752 -0.56 11.01 13.93
CA ASN A 752 -0.61 12.31 13.27
C ASN A 752 0.10 13.43 14.07
N ARG A 753 0.24 13.32 15.40
CA ARG A 753 0.86 14.35 16.25
C ARG A 753 2.35 14.53 16.00
N ASP A 754 3.05 13.47 15.57
CA ASP A 754 4.44 13.53 15.11
C ASP A 754 4.57 13.52 13.57
N GLY A 755 3.46 13.76 12.86
CA GLY A 755 3.41 13.80 11.40
C GLY A 755 3.56 12.41 10.77
N PHE A 756 3.11 11.36 11.45
CA PHE A 756 3.22 9.94 11.09
C PHE A 756 4.66 9.41 11.05
N ALA A 757 5.50 9.81 12.01
CA ALA A 757 6.95 9.55 11.99
C ALA A 757 7.30 8.05 11.90
N TRP A 758 6.56 7.18 12.60
CA TRP A 758 6.77 5.73 12.58
C TRP A 758 6.53 5.12 11.18
N TRP A 759 5.40 5.43 10.54
CA TRP A 759 5.09 4.95 9.19
C TRP A 759 6.06 5.53 8.14
N LYS A 760 6.45 6.80 8.27
CA LYS A 760 7.48 7.42 7.41
C LYS A 760 8.83 6.72 7.56
N ALA A 761 9.22 6.34 8.78
CA ALA A 761 10.43 5.55 9.02
C ALA A 761 10.32 4.14 8.42
N ARG A 762 9.16 3.49 8.52
CA ARG A 762 8.89 2.16 7.93
C ARG A 762 9.10 2.17 6.42
N PHE A 763 8.47 3.09 5.69
CA PHE A 763 8.65 3.19 4.23
C PHE A 763 10.10 3.51 3.84
N ARG A 764 10.75 4.45 4.54
CA ARG A 764 12.17 4.80 4.29
C ARG A 764 13.14 3.65 4.54
N LYS A 765 12.84 2.76 5.50
CA LYS A 765 13.63 1.54 5.73
C LYS A 765 13.45 0.52 4.61
N MET A 766 12.24 0.39 4.08
CA MET A 766 11.95 -0.52 2.95
C MET A 766 12.60 -0.03 1.65
N SER A 767 12.67 1.28 1.40
CA SER A 767 13.39 1.85 0.25
C SER A 767 14.92 1.79 0.34
N GLU A 768 15.50 1.20 1.38
CA GLU A 768 16.90 0.75 1.35
C GLU A 768 17.10 -0.55 0.54
N TYR A 769 16.01 -1.22 0.14
CA TYR A 769 16.01 -2.57 -0.45
C TYR A 769 15.06 -2.75 -1.64
N PHE A 770 14.03 -1.89 -1.76
CA PHE A 770 12.97 -2.00 -2.77
C PHE A 770 12.76 -0.68 -3.51
N ASP A 771 12.21 -0.77 -4.72
CA ASP A 771 11.91 0.38 -5.59
C ASP A 771 10.42 0.44 -5.96
N ALA A 772 9.68 -0.63 -5.64
CA ALA A 772 8.23 -0.72 -5.71
C ALA A 772 7.72 -1.50 -4.49
N TYR A 773 6.47 -1.27 -4.07
CA TYR A 773 5.87 -2.01 -2.96
C TYR A 773 4.38 -2.26 -3.14
N ARG A 774 3.89 -3.39 -2.61
CA ARG A 774 2.47 -3.57 -2.27
C ARG A 774 2.23 -2.95 -0.88
N ILE A 775 1.17 -2.13 -0.77
CA ILE A 775 0.48 -1.91 0.49
C ILE A 775 -0.53 -3.04 0.64
N ASP A 776 -0.27 -3.94 1.58
CA ASP A 776 -1.20 -4.96 2.04
C ASP A 776 -2.43 -4.29 2.65
N HIS A 777 -3.63 -4.74 2.27
CA HIS A 777 -4.93 -4.23 2.73
C HIS A 777 -5.01 -2.68 2.79
N VAL A 778 -4.92 -2.01 1.63
CA VAL A 778 -4.93 -0.52 1.56
C VAL A 778 -6.17 0.09 2.21
N LEU A 779 -7.25 -0.68 2.28
CA LEU A 779 -8.50 -0.30 2.95
C LEU A 779 -8.25 0.14 4.40
N GLY A 780 -7.26 -0.41 5.11
CA GLY A 780 -6.90 -0.04 6.50
C GLY A 780 -6.56 1.45 6.71
N PHE A 781 -6.21 2.18 5.64
CA PHE A 781 -6.02 3.64 5.69
C PHE A 781 -7.36 4.40 5.64
N PHE A 782 -8.39 3.83 5.03
CA PHE A 782 -9.77 4.32 5.03
C PHE A 782 -10.48 3.91 6.33
N ARG A 783 -10.54 2.59 6.58
CA ARG A 783 -11.20 1.88 7.68
C ARG A 783 -10.51 0.54 7.93
N ILE A 784 -10.35 0.13 9.18
CA ILE A 784 -10.00 -1.25 9.54
C ILE A 784 -11.24 -1.95 10.12
N TRP A 785 -11.36 -3.26 9.92
CA TRP A 785 -12.35 -4.06 10.66
C TRP A 785 -11.74 -4.42 12.02
N GLU A 786 -12.39 -3.94 13.08
CA GLU A 786 -11.92 -4.02 14.45
C GLU A 786 -12.83 -4.95 15.25
N ILE A 787 -12.25 -6.06 15.72
CA ILE A 787 -12.94 -7.13 16.42
C ILE A 787 -12.64 -6.99 17.93
N PRO A 788 -13.64 -7.12 18.82
CA PRO A 788 -13.43 -7.18 20.27
C PRO A 788 -12.48 -8.30 20.69
N MET A 789 -11.68 -8.09 21.74
CA MET A 789 -10.71 -9.09 22.20
C MET A 789 -11.33 -10.37 22.78
N ASP A 790 -12.60 -10.36 23.17
CA ASP A 790 -13.36 -11.51 23.68
C ASP A 790 -14.10 -12.31 22.58
N ALA A 791 -14.11 -11.80 21.35
CA ALA A 791 -14.55 -12.52 20.15
C ALA A 791 -13.41 -13.37 19.54
N ILE A 792 -13.80 -14.35 18.72
CA ILE A 792 -12.90 -15.23 17.95
C ILE A 792 -13.15 -15.01 16.45
N HIS A 793 -14.41 -14.99 16.03
CA HIS A 793 -14.83 -14.76 14.65
C HIS A 793 -14.85 -13.27 14.30
N GLY A 794 -14.85 -12.96 12.99
CA GLY A 794 -15.00 -11.58 12.50
C GLY A 794 -16.42 -11.01 12.63
N LEU A 795 -17.42 -11.85 12.90
CA LEU A 795 -18.85 -11.50 12.90
C LEU A 795 -19.27 -10.43 13.91
N LEU A 796 -18.52 -10.27 15.01
CA LEU A 796 -18.78 -9.29 16.08
C LEU A 796 -17.84 -8.06 16.01
N GLY A 797 -17.13 -7.89 14.89
CA GLY A 797 -16.36 -6.67 14.64
C GLY A 797 -17.21 -5.50 14.18
N THR A 798 -16.57 -4.33 14.11
CA THR A 798 -17.13 -3.09 13.55
C THR A 798 -16.09 -2.38 12.69
N PHE A 799 -16.47 -1.36 11.91
CA PHE A 799 -15.49 -0.54 11.20
C PHE A 799 -14.93 0.56 12.09
N ASN A 800 -13.61 0.73 12.09
CA ASN A 800 -12.92 1.81 12.76
C ASN A 800 -12.06 2.62 11.76
N PRO A 801 -12.28 3.93 11.58
CA PRO A 801 -13.39 4.73 12.12
C PRO A 801 -14.69 4.49 11.34
N ALA A 802 -15.82 4.78 11.97
CA ALA A 802 -17.16 4.73 11.36
C ALA A 802 -18.07 5.84 11.91
N LEU A 803 -19.32 5.86 11.46
CA LEU A 803 -20.38 6.80 11.85
C LEU A 803 -21.57 6.01 12.45
N PRO A 804 -21.41 5.39 13.63
CA PRO A 804 -22.46 4.58 14.26
C PRO A 804 -23.73 5.39 14.55
N PHE A 805 -24.88 4.73 14.54
CA PHE A 805 -26.19 5.34 14.68
C PHE A 805 -26.52 5.65 16.15
N THR A 806 -27.26 6.73 16.40
CA THR A 806 -27.96 6.93 17.69
C THR A 806 -29.36 6.28 17.64
N PRO A 807 -29.98 5.96 18.80
CA PRO A 807 -31.37 5.50 18.85
C PRO A 807 -32.37 6.46 18.19
N ASP A 808 -32.17 7.78 18.34
CA ASP A 808 -32.99 8.80 17.69
C ASP A 808 -32.80 8.80 16.17
N GLU A 809 -31.60 8.53 15.66
CA GLU A 809 -31.35 8.43 14.22
C GLU A 809 -32.01 7.16 13.62
N LEU A 810 -31.84 6.00 14.25
CA LEU A 810 -32.54 4.76 13.87
C LEU A 810 -34.07 5.00 13.83
N ARG A 811 -34.59 5.69 14.85
CA ARG A 811 -36.01 6.01 14.96
C ARG A 811 -36.51 6.99 13.90
N TYR A 812 -35.91 8.18 13.76
CA TYR A 812 -36.49 9.25 12.94
C TYR A 812 -36.04 9.23 11.47
N ASN A 813 -34.88 8.63 11.14
CA ASN A 813 -34.41 8.53 9.75
C ASN A 813 -34.72 7.14 9.15
N TYR A 814 -34.69 6.08 9.96
CA TYR A 814 -34.86 4.70 9.50
C TYR A 814 -36.20 4.05 9.89
N ASP A 815 -37.01 4.72 10.73
CA ASP A 815 -38.28 4.21 11.28
C ASP A 815 -38.11 2.85 12.00
N PHE A 816 -36.97 2.72 12.71
CA PHE A 816 -36.57 1.52 13.43
C PHE A 816 -36.36 1.82 14.92
N TRP A 817 -37.17 1.21 15.79
CA TRP A 817 -37.03 1.33 17.25
C TRP A 817 -36.10 0.23 17.75
N ILE A 818 -34.90 0.61 18.20
CA ILE A 818 -33.95 -0.32 18.80
C ILE A 818 -34.38 -0.73 20.22
N ASP A 819 -34.54 -2.03 20.44
CA ASP A 819 -34.60 -2.64 21.78
C ASP A 819 -33.18 -3.07 22.14
N VAL A 820 -32.47 -2.24 22.90
CA VAL A 820 -31.05 -2.47 23.23
C VAL A 820 -30.87 -3.80 23.97
N ASP A 821 -31.68 -4.06 25.00
CA ASP A 821 -31.60 -5.27 25.82
C ASP A 821 -31.87 -6.57 25.04
N LEU A 822 -32.64 -6.50 23.94
CA LEU A 822 -32.93 -7.64 23.07
C LEU A 822 -31.96 -7.72 21.87
N GLN A 823 -31.53 -6.59 21.31
CA GLN A 823 -30.88 -6.52 19.99
C GLN A 823 -29.35 -6.37 20.04
N THR A 824 -28.77 -5.98 21.18
CA THR A 824 -27.31 -5.90 21.39
C THR A 824 -26.78 -6.96 22.37
N THR A 825 -27.62 -7.92 22.79
CA THR A 825 -27.20 -9.09 23.58
C THR A 825 -27.63 -10.38 22.89
N PRO A 826 -26.95 -11.52 23.10
CA PRO A 826 -27.29 -12.78 22.44
C PRO A 826 -28.78 -13.14 22.56
N PHE A 827 -29.46 -13.18 21.42
CA PHE A 827 -30.84 -13.63 21.32
C PHE A 827 -30.87 -15.15 21.35
N ILE A 828 -31.40 -15.72 22.43
CA ILE A 828 -31.45 -17.16 22.67
C ILE A 828 -32.86 -17.50 23.13
N MET A 829 -33.60 -18.26 22.31
CA MET A 829 -34.99 -18.67 22.58
C MET A 829 -35.13 -20.20 22.48
N ASP A 830 -35.95 -20.79 23.34
CA ASP A 830 -36.10 -22.26 23.45
C ASP A 830 -36.42 -22.93 22.11
N TYR A 831 -37.26 -22.29 21.29
CA TYR A 831 -37.80 -22.84 20.04
C TYR A 831 -36.77 -23.12 18.93
N PHE A 832 -35.53 -22.63 19.05
CA PHE A 832 -34.45 -22.92 18.10
C PHE A 832 -33.22 -23.57 18.73
N LEU A 833 -33.19 -23.84 20.05
CA LEU A 833 -32.02 -24.47 20.69
C LEU A 833 -31.70 -25.87 20.10
N SER A 834 -32.70 -26.56 19.55
CA SER A 834 -32.56 -27.83 18.82
C SER A 834 -31.77 -27.70 17.53
N ASP A 835 -31.85 -26.56 16.83
CA ASP A 835 -31.19 -26.36 15.54
C ASP A 835 -29.66 -26.32 15.73
N PHE A 836 -29.21 -25.69 16.82
CA PHE A 836 -27.81 -25.61 17.21
C PHE A 836 -27.33 -26.94 17.84
N PHE A 837 -27.90 -27.36 18.97
CA PHE A 837 -27.37 -28.46 19.78
C PHE A 837 -27.87 -29.87 19.37
N GLY A 838 -28.97 -29.99 18.64
CA GLY A 838 -29.57 -31.27 18.27
C GLY A 838 -29.97 -32.10 19.48
N GLU A 839 -29.49 -33.35 19.56
CA GLU A 839 -29.75 -34.23 20.71
C GLU A 839 -29.19 -33.72 22.05
N TYR A 840 -28.22 -32.79 22.02
CA TYR A 840 -27.56 -32.26 23.21
C TYR A 840 -28.26 -31.05 23.84
N THR A 841 -29.44 -30.64 23.35
CA THR A 841 -30.13 -29.41 23.78
C THR A 841 -30.42 -29.35 25.28
N ASP A 842 -30.91 -30.44 25.90
CA ASP A 842 -31.23 -30.44 27.33
C ASP A 842 -29.98 -30.36 28.21
N GLU A 843 -28.88 -30.98 27.77
CA GLU A 843 -27.57 -30.88 28.44
C GLU A 843 -27.02 -29.46 28.32
N ALA A 844 -27.10 -28.86 27.14
CA ALA A 844 -26.64 -27.49 26.91
C ALA A 844 -27.48 -26.46 27.70
N ARG A 845 -28.81 -26.62 27.74
CA ARG A 845 -29.72 -25.77 28.54
C ARG A 845 -29.36 -25.81 30.03
N LYS A 846 -29.03 -27.00 30.57
CA LYS A 846 -28.62 -27.16 31.96
C LYS A 846 -27.22 -26.58 32.25
N THR A 847 -26.26 -26.87 31.37
CA THR A 847 -24.83 -26.60 31.62
C THR A 847 -24.43 -25.16 31.29
N PHE A 848 -24.87 -24.60 30.17
CA PHE A 848 -24.35 -23.32 29.65
C PHE A 848 -25.34 -22.14 29.74
N LEU A 849 -26.64 -22.41 29.93
CA LEU A 849 -27.70 -21.39 29.92
C LEU A 849 -28.30 -21.12 31.31
N VAL A 850 -28.97 -19.96 31.39
CA VAL A 850 -29.83 -19.52 32.50
C VAL A 850 -31.17 -19.09 31.91
N ASP A 851 -32.27 -19.55 32.49
CA ASP A 851 -33.63 -19.11 32.12
C ASP A 851 -33.81 -17.62 32.46
N ALA A 852 -34.25 -16.84 31.47
CA ALA A 852 -34.51 -15.41 31.59
C ALA A 852 -36.02 -15.08 31.55
N GLY A 853 -36.88 -16.10 31.58
CA GLY A 853 -38.33 -16.00 31.48
C GLY A 853 -38.84 -15.99 30.04
N TYR A 854 -40.14 -16.30 29.87
CA TYR A 854 -40.85 -16.25 28.58
C TYR A 854 -40.20 -17.10 27.45
N GLY A 855 -39.44 -18.13 27.81
CA GLY A 855 -38.71 -18.97 26.85
C GLY A 855 -37.43 -18.34 26.28
N ARG A 856 -37.00 -17.18 26.81
CA ARG A 856 -35.68 -16.58 26.55
C ARG A 856 -34.66 -17.16 27.53
N TYR A 857 -33.44 -17.37 27.05
CA TYR A 857 -32.29 -17.71 27.88
C TYR A 857 -31.22 -16.62 27.80
N ARG A 858 -30.27 -16.68 28.75
CA ARG A 858 -28.96 -16.04 28.67
C ARG A 858 -27.88 -17.10 28.81
N LEU A 859 -26.69 -16.85 28.28
CA LEU A 859 -25.50 -17.62 28.65
C LEU A 859 -25.15 -17.34 30.12
N ARG A 860 -24.54 -18.31 30.80
CA ARG A 860 -23.96 -18.08 32.13
C ARG A 860 -22.69 -17.20 32.00
N PRO A 861 -22.29 -16.44 33.04
CA PRO A 861 -21.12 -15.56 32.99
C PRO A 861 -19.78 -16.26 32.69
N GLU A 862 -19.71 -17.59 32.83
CA GLU A 862 -18.57 -18.42 32.48
C GLU A 862 -18.47 -18.72 30.97
N PHE A 863 -19.52 -18.43 30.18
CA PHE A 863 -19.64 -18.81 28.77
C PHE A 863 -20.25 -17.71 27.88
N ASP A 864 -20.36 -16.47 28.38
CA ASP A 864 -21.02 -15.34 27.71
C ASP A 864 -20.20 -14.68 26.58
N THR A 865 -18.93 -15.08 26.38
CA THR A 865 -18.08 -14.61 25.27
C THR A 865 -17.40 -15.78 24.54
N GLN A 866 -17.04 -15.55 23.27
CA GLN A 866 -16.48 -16.60 22.40
C GLN A 866 -15.15 -17.13 22.95
N ARG A 867 -14.30 -16.24 23.49
CA ARG A 867 -13.02 -16.62 24.10
C ARG A 867 -13.19 -17.51 25.33
N LYS A 868 -14.12 -17.20 26.25
CA LYS A 868 -14.41 -18.05 27.41
C LYS A 868 -14.88 -19.46 26.99
N VAL A 869 -15.71 -19.53 25.96
CA VAL A 869 -16.16 -20.80 25.37
C VAL A 869 -14.98 -21.60 24.82
N ALA A 870 -14.04 -20.99 24.08
CA ALA A 870 -12.84 -21.69 23.61
C ALA A 870 -11.93 -22.15 24.75
N GLU A 871 -11.65 -21.28 25.74
CA GLU A 871 -10.83 -21.61 26.91
C GLU A 871 -11.39 -22.81 27.68
N TYR A 872 -12.71 -22.92 27.80
CA TYR A 872 -13.36 -24.12 28.35
C TYR A 872 -13.19 -25.35 27.45
N PHE A 873 -13.54 -25.26 26.16
CA PHE A 873 -13.49 -26.40 25.24
C PHE A 873 -12.06 -26.84 24.86
N ASP A 874 -11.03 -26.05 25.13
CA ASP A 874 -9.61 -26.46 25.04
C ASP A 874 -9.15 -27.34 26.21
N THR A 875 -9.91 -27.39 27.31
CA THR A 875 -9.69 -28.38 28.39
C THR A 875 -10.32 -29.76 28.11
N LEU A 876 -11.14 -29.87 27.05
CA LEU A 876 -11.95 -31.05 26.75
C LEU A 876 -11.43 -31.84 25.53
N PRO A 877 -11.76 -33.14 25.43
CA PRO A 877 -11.47 -33.94 24.24
C PRO A 877 -12.10 -33.33 22.98
N LYS A 878 -11.34 -33.27 21.89
CA LYS A 878 -11.80 -32.78 20.58
C LYS A 878 -12.56 -33.90 19.84
N ASP A 879 -13.73 -34.24 20.35
CA ASP A 879 -14.70 -35.17 19.75
C ASP A 879 -15.87 -34.42 19.07
N ASP A 880 -16.71 -35.14 18.33
CA ASP A 880 -17.82 -34.57 17.54
C ASP A 880 -18.86 -33.85 18.43
N LYS A 881 -19.14 -34.36 19.63
CA LYS A 881 -20.08 -33.76 20.58
C LYS A 881 -19.54 -32.42 21.06
N ASN A 882 -18.31 -32.40 21.57
CA ASN A 882 -17.68 -31.19 22.10
C ASN A 882 -17.46 -30.15 20.99
N THR A 883 -17.11 -30.60 19.78
CA THR A 883 -17.02 -29.74 18.59
C THR A 883 -18.37 -29.14 18.22
N ARG A 884 -19.46 -29.92 18.28
CA ARG A 884 -20.82 -29.40 18.06
C ARG A 884 -21.25 -28.42 19.15
N MET A 885 -21.04 -28.74 20.43
CA MET A 885 -21.38 -27.85 21.54
C MET A 885 -20.63 -26.52 21.47
N TYR A 886 -19.32 -26.57 21.18
CA TYR A 886 -18.47 -25.41 20.96
C TYR A 886 -19.04 -24.51 19.85
N ASN A 887 -19.21 -25.05 18.64
CA ASN A 887 -19.73 -24.31 17.49
C ASN A 887 -21.16 -23.77 17.73
N ALA A 888 -22.00 -24.54 18.43
CA ALA A 888 -23.35 -24.12 18.81
C ALA A 888 -23.35 -22.92 19.76
N LEU A 889 -22.47 -22.91 20.78
CA LEU A 889 -22.34 -21.78 21.72
C LEU A 889 -21.78 -20.53 21.04
N LEU A 890 -20.76 -20.66 20.19
CA LEU A 890 -20.27 -19.53 19.39
C LEU A 890 -21.38 -18.95 18.51
N GLY A 891 -22.15 -19.82 17.84
CA GLY A 891 -23.29 -19.44 17.03
C GLY A 891 -24.39 -18.73 17.82
N LEU A 892 -24.67 -19.11 19.07
CA LEU A 892 -25.60 -18.38 19.93
C LEU A 892 -25.07 -16.98 20.30
N ILE A 893 -23.78 -16.84 20.59
CA ILE A 893 -23.15 -15.53 20.87
C ILE A 893 -23.20 -14.63 19.63
N ASP A 894 -23.06 -15.20 18.43
CA ASP A 894 -23.14 -14.50 17.14
C ASP A 894 -24.57 -14.01 16.76
N ASN A 895 -25.62 -14.36 17.52
CA ASN A 895 -27.02 -13.95 17.30
C ASN A 895 -27.35 -12.59 17.96
N VAL A 896 -26.75 -11.52 17.44
CA VAL A 896 -27.11 -10.12 17.73
C VAL A 896 -27.49 -9.38 16.44
N LEU A 897 -28.31 -8.33 16.56
CA LEU A 897 -28.74 -7.50 15.42
C LEU A 897 -27.90 -6.21 15.32
N PHE A 898 -27.48 -5.68 16.47
CA PHE A 898 -26.63 -4.50 16.61
C PHE A 898 -25.47 -4.78 17.57
N ILE A 899 -24.39 -4.02 17.42
CA ILE A 899 -23.20 -4.01 18.28
C ILE A 899 -23.05 -2.58 18.82
N GLU A 900 -22.94 -2.40 20.13
CA GLU A 900 -22.67 -1.07 20.71
C GLU A 900 -21.24 -0.63 20.38
N ASP A 901 -21.04 0.64 20.02
CA ASP A 901 -19.72 1.19 19.77
C ASP A 901 -18.81 1.11 21.03
N SER A 902 -17.52 0.83 20.83
CA SER A 902 -16.54 0.68 21.91
C SER A 902 -16.09 2.03 22.50
N ARG A 903 -16.19 3.13 21.75
CA ARG A 903 -15.70 4.47 22.07
C ARG A 903 -16.83 5.47 22.33
N GLU A 904 -17.90 5.41 21.54
CA GLU A 904 -19.08 6.28 21.63
C GLU A 904 -20.30 5.54 22.21
N LYS A 905 -20.27 5.29 23.53
CA LYS A 905 -21.32 4.54 24.22
C LYS A 905 -22.72 5.14 24.05
N GLY A 906 -23.70 4.27 23.89
CA GLY A 906 -25.06 4.63 23.46
C GLY A 906 -25.25 4.81 21.94
N LYS A 907 -24.22 4.53 21.11
CA LYS A 907 -24.34 4.40 19.64
C LYS A 907 -24.15 2.96 19.19
N TYR A 908 -24.68 2.63 18.00
CA TYR A 908 -24.81 1.25 17.53
C TYR A 908 -24.42 1.08 16.07
N HIS A 909 -23.75 -0.04 15.78
CA HIS A 909 -23.46 -0.56 14.44
C HIS A 909 -24.44 -1.70 14.12
N PRO A 910 -25.05 -1.78 12.92
CA PRO A 910 -25.73 -3.00 12.51
C PRO A 910 -24.70 -4.13 12.37
N ARG A 911 -25.00 -5.32 12.88
CA ARG A 911 -24.10 -6.48 12.79
C ARG A 911 -24.00 -6.96 11.33
N ILE A 912 -22.78 -7.14 10.82
CA ILE A 912 -22.56 -7.55 9.42
C ILE A 912 -23.24 -8.89 9.14
N SER A 913 -23.95 -9.01 8.01
CA SER A 913 -24.71 -10.21 7.63
C SER A 913 -25.78 -10.65 8.64
N ALA A 914 -26.34 -9.74 9.46
CA ALA A 914 -27.35 -10.06 10.47
C ALA A 914 -28.62 -10.72 9.92
N GLN A 915 -28.91 -10.59 8.62
CA GLN A 915 -30.07 -11.19 7.93
C GLN A 915 -30.17 -12.72 8.11
N TYR A 916 -29.04 -13.40 8.35
CA TYR A 916 -29.02 -14.86 8.55
C TYR A 916 -29.36 -15.30 9.99
N THR A 917 -29.37 -14.37 10.97
CA THR A 917 -29.61 -14.66 12.40
C THR A 917 -31.07 -14.99 12.73
N TYR A 918 -31.32 -15.60 13.90
CA TYR A 918 -32.67 -15.81 14.40
C TYR A 918 -33.32 -14.51 14.90
N ILE A 919 -32.54 -13.53 15.35
CA ILE A 919 -33.09 -12.24 15.77
C ILE A 919 -33.68 -11.45 14.59
N TYR A 920 -33.01 -11.38 13.44
CA TYR A 920 -33.60 -10.78 12.23
C TYR A 920 -34.86 -11.54 11.74
N ARG A 921 -34.92 -12.87 11.92
CA ARG A 921 -36.14 -13.66 11.64
C ARG A 921 -37.31 -13.34 12.59
N SER A 922 -37.02 -12.90 13.82
CA SER A 922 -38.04 -12.52 14.82
C SER A 922 -38.71 -11.17 14.57
N LEU A 923 -38.08 -10.30 13.77
CA LEU A 923 -38.68 -9.05 13.29
C LEU A 923 -39.93 -9.32 12.44
N ASN A 924 -40.81 -8.33 12.31
CA ASN A 924 -41.88 -8.34 11.31
C ASN A 924 -41.39 -7.85 9.93
N ASP A 925 -42.23 -7.95 8.89
CA ASP A 925 -41.83 -7.59 7.52
C ASP A 925 -41.48 -6.10 7.33
N TYR A 926 -42.12 -5.21 8.10
CA TYR A 926 -41.82 -3.78 8.08
C TYR A 926 -40.50 -3.46 8.79
N GLU A 927 -40.29 -4.06 9.96
CA GLU A 927 -39.01 -3.96 10.70
C GLU A 927 -37.83 -4.51 9.90
N ARG A 928 -38.01 -5.63 9.20
CA ARG A 928 -37.02 -6.14 8.23
C ARG A 928 -36.72 -5.11 7.14
N TRP A 929 -37.74 -4.56 6.50
CA TRP A 929 -37.55 -3.54 5.45
C TRP A 929 -36.82 -2.28 5.96
N CYS A 930 -37.15 -1.81 7.17
CA CYS A 930 -36.42 -0.71 7.82
C CYS A 930 -34.95 -1.10 8.13
N PHE A 931 -34.72 -2.32 8.65
CA PHE A 931 -33.37 -2.81 8.94
C PHE A 931 -32.52 -2.99 7.67
N ASP A 932 -33.06 -3.57 6.60
CA ASP A 932 -32.30 -3.75 5.37
C ASP A 932 -32.01 -2.41 4.68
N ARG A 933 -32.89 -1.40 4.83
CA ARG A 933 -32.60 -0.03 4.40
C ARG A 933 -31.43 0.59 5.19
N LEU A 934 -31.42 0.51 6.52
CA LEU A 934 -30.35 1.08 7.35
C LEU A 934 -29.02 0.29 7.22
N TYR A 935 -29.09 -1.03 7.04
CA TYR A 935 -27.95 -1.90 6.81
C TYR A 935 -27.22 -1.54 5.50
N ASN A 936 -27.96 -1.41 4.40
CA ASN A 936 -27.35 -1.11 3.09
C ASN A 936 -26.76 0.31 3.06
N ASP A 937 -27.47 1.29 3.62
CA ASP A 937 -26.93 2.65 3.76
C ASP A 937 -25.64 2.67 4.60
N PHE A 938 -25.64 1.98 5.75
CA PHE A 938 -24.49 1.92 6.64
C PHE A 938 -23.25 1.30 5.98
N PHE A 939 -23.38 0.14 5.34
CA PHE A 939 -22.22 -0.57 4.81
C PHE A 939 -21.69 -0.03 3.48
N TYR A 940 -22.54 0.59 2.65
CA TYR A 940 -22.18 0.96 1.27
C TYR A 940 -22.23 2.45 0.93
N HIS A 941 -22.91 3.31 1.72
CA HIS A 941 -23.14 4.72 1.31
C HIS A 941 -22.72 5.75 2.36
N ARG A 942 -23.26 5.64 3.58
CA ARG A 942 -23.14 6.60 4.71
C ARG A 942 -21.73 7.12 4.99
N HIS A 943 -20.72 6.31 4.70
CA HIS A 943 -19.34 6.56 5.09
C HIS A 943 -18.42 7.05 3.96
N ASN A 944 -18.87 7.11 2.70
CA ASN A 944 -17.97 7.29 1.56
C ASN A 944 -17.12 8.58 1.66
N ASP A 945 -17.72 9.74 1.91
CA ASP A 945 -17.01 11.02 2.08
C ASP A 945 -16.10 11.05 3.33
N PHE A 946 -16.54 10.38 4.40
CA PHE A 946 -15.80 10.31 5.66
C PHE A 946 -14.53 9.46 5.53
N TRP A 947 -14.63 8.31 4.87
CA TRP A 947 -13.49 7.44 4.56
C TRP A 947 -12.57 8.04 3.49
N TYR A 948 -13.11 8.77 2.50
CA TYR A 948 -12.31 9.59 1.59
C TYR A 948 -11.43 10.58 2.37
N GLY A 949 -12.03 11.35 3.29
CA GLY A 949 -11.30 12.28 4.15
C GLY A 949 -10.26 11.60 5.04
N LYS A 950 -10.61 10.46 5.67
CA LYS A 950 -9.66 9.69 6.51
C LYS A 950 -8.50 9.09 5.72
N ALA A 951 -8.69 8.73 4.45
CA ALA A 951 -7.62 8.24 3.58
C ALA A 951 -6.74 9.37 3.04
N MET A 952 -7.33 10.47 2.55
CA MET A 952 -6.60 11.65 2.06
C MET A 952 -5.81 12.38 3.16
N TRP A 953 -6.18 12.19 4.43
CA TRP A 953 -5.39 12.65 5.58
C TRP A 953 -4.10 11.85 5.81
N LYS A 954 -4.06 10.56 5.43
CA LYS A 954 -2.97 9.61 5.76
C LYS A 954 -2.10 9.26 4.54
N LEU A 955 -2.70 8.91 3.41
CA LEU A 955 -1.99 8.33 2.27
C LEU A 955 -1.01 9.30 1.58
N PRO A 956 -1.32 10.60 1.34
CA PRO A 956 -0.38 11.52 0.72
C PRO A 956 0.93 11.68 1.53
N PRO A 957 0.93 12.12 2.82
CA PRO A 957 2.18 12.33 3.55
C PRO A 957 2.95 11.03 3.84
N LEU A 958 2.34 9.86 3.62
CA LEU A 958 3.02 8.57 3.73
C LEU A 958 3.63 8.13 2.40
N THR A 959 2.87 8.12 1.30
CA THR A 959 3.40 7.78 -0.03
C THR A 959 4.50 8.74 -0.48
N GLU A 960 4.43 10.03 -0.11
CA GLU A 960 5.47 11.04 -0.35
C GLU A 960 6.71 10.90 0.56
N ALA A 961 6.75 9.91 1.46
CA ALA A 961 7.90 9.71 2.35
C ALA A 961 9.06 8.93 1.72
N THR A 962 8.87 8.41 0.50
CA THR A 962 9.76 7.53 -0.25
C THR A 962 9.49 7.66 -1.76
N ASP A 963 10.47 7.34 -2.60
CA ASP A 963 10.34 7.37 -4.07
C ASP A 963 9.88 6.03 -4.67
N MET A 964 9.57 5.02 -3.84
CA MET A 964 9.14 3.72 -4.34
C MET A 964 7.76 3.79 -5.04
N LEU A 965 7.62 3.04 -6.14
CA LEU A 965 6.35 2.88 -6.85
C LEU A 965 5.29 2.24 -5.93
N THR A 966 4.29 3.03 -5.55
CA THR A 966 3.19 2.59 -4.69
C THR A 966 2.19 1.76 -5.49
N CYS A 967 2.02 0.49 -5.11
CA CYS A 967 0.90 -0.34 -5.55
C CYS A 967 0.01 -0.64 -4.33
N ALA A 968 -1.30 -0.49 -4.48
CA ALA A 968 -2.27 -0.93 -3.49
C ALA A 968 -2.68 -2.39 -3.76
N GLU A 969 -2.99 -3.12 -2.70
CA GLU A 969 -4.00 -4.17 -2.79
C GLU A 969 -5.30 -3.62 -2.20
N ASP A 970 -6.32 -3.59 -3.07
CA ASP A 970 -7.64 -3.01 -2.85
C ASP A 970 -8.75 -4.04 -3.11
N LEU A 971 -8.67 -5.21 -2.44
CA LEU A 971 -9.66 -6.30 -2.55
C LEU A 971 -10.68 -6.29 -1.38
N GLY A 972 -11.66 -7.19 -1.46
CA GLY A 972 -12.69 -7.37 -0.44
C GLY A 972 -13.87 -6.40 -0.60
N MET A 973 -14.46 -5.95 0.51
CA MET A 973 -15.56 -4.97 0.47
C MET A 973 -15.01 -3.55 0.27
N ILE A 974 -14.88 -3.14 -0.99
CA ILE A 974 -14.34 -1.83 -1.43
C ILE A 974 -15.43 -0.75 -1.35
N PRO A 975 -15.27 0.34 -0.58
CA PRO A 975 -16.16 1.51 -0.66
C PRO A 975 -16.00 2.31 -1.96
N ASP A 976 -17.07 2.97 -2.43
CA ASP A 976 -17.10 3.74 -3.68
C ASP A 976 -16.04 4.87 -3.73
N CYS A 977 -15.58 5.34 -2.57
CA CYS A 977 -14.54 6.37 -2.47
C CYS A 977 -13.11 5.87 -2.75
N VAL A 978 -12.85 4.56 -2.71
CA VAL A 978 -11.49 4.02 -2.90
C VAL A 978 -10.95 4.27 -4.31
N PRO A 979 -11.67 3.98 -5.42
CA PRO A 979 -11.19 4.30 -6.77
C PRO A 979 -10.86 5.78 -6.95
N ALA A 980 -11.66 6.69 -6.36
CA ALA A 980 -11.43 8.13 -6.42
C ALA A 980 -10.14 8.55 -5.70
N VAL A 981 -9.80 7.94 -4.55
CA VAL A 981 -8.53 8.18 -3.85
C VAL A 981 -7.35 7.55 -4.59
N MET A 982 -7.48 6.31 -5.10
CA MET A 982 -6.40 5.65 -5.86
C MET A 982 -6.03 6.47 -7.11
N GLN A 983 -7.04 6.95 -7.85
CA GLN A 983 -6.85 7.86 -8.98
C GLN A 983 -6.25 9.21 -8.55
N SER A 984 -6.80 9.84 -7.50
CA SER A 984 -6.32 11.16 -7.03
C SER A 984 -4.87 11.13 -6.53
N LEU A 985 -4.34 9.96 -6.19
CA LEU A 985 -2.95 9.76 -5.74
C LEU A 985 -2.07 9.02 -6.76
N GLU A 986 -2.61 8.69 -7.94
CA GLU A 986 -1.98 7.88 -9.00
C GLU A 986 -1.30 6.61 -8.46
N ILE A 987 -2.01 5.89 -7.57
CA ILE A 987 -1.58 4.61 -6.98
C ILE A 987 -2.06 3.47 -7.87
N LEU A 988 -1.18 2.50 -8.17
CA LEU A 988 -1.55 1.35 -8.98
C LEU A 988 -2.48 0.41 -8.19
N THR A 989 -3.68 0.16 -8.70
CA THR A 989 -4.64 -0.80 -8.12
C THR A 989 -4.27 -2.25 -8.40
N LEU A 990 -4.84 -3.22 -7.69
CA LEU A 990 -4.69 -4.65 -7.99
C LEU A 990 -5.91 -5.17 -8.76
N GLU A 991 -5.71 -5.76 -9.94
CA GLU A 991 -6.79 -6.34 -10.75
C GLU A 991 -6.63 -7.86 -10.91
N ILE A 992 -7.69 -8.61 -10.54
CA ILE A 992 -7.72 -10.08 -10.56
C ILE A 992 -8.92 -10.55 -11.36
N GLN A 993 -8.70 -11.37 -12.40
CA GLN A 993 -9.76 -11.67 -13.36
C GLN A 993 -10.96 -12.43 -12.78
N ARG A 994 -10.73 -13.31 -11.80
CA ARG A 994 -11.79 -14.06 -11.10
C ARG A 994 -12.41 -13.33 -9.90
N MET A 995 -11.97 -12.11 -9.61
CA MET A 995 -12.48 -11.28 -8.51
C MET A 995 -12.67 -9.82 -9.00
N PRO A 996 -13.58 -9.58 -9.95
CA PRO A 996 -13.82 -8.25 -10.50
C PRO A 996 -14.44 -7.31 -9.45
N LYS A 997 -14.00 -6.05 -9.45
CA LYS A 997 -14.47 -5.01 -8.51
C LYS A 997 -15.93 -4.59 -8.71
N ASN A 998 -16.54 -4.97 -9.84
CA ASN A 998 -17.97 -4.82 -10.07
C ASN A 998 -18.69 -6.14 -9.72
N PRO A 999 -19.47 -6.21 -8.63
CA PRO A 999 -20.11 -7.45 -8.17
C PRO A 999 -21.20 -7.98 -9.11
N ASN A 1000 -21.57 -7.23 -10.16
CA ASN A 1000 -22.48 -7.70 -11.20
C ASN A 1000 -21.78 -8.59 -12.26
N LEU A 1001 -20.44 -8.72 -12.21
CA LEU A 1001 -19.65 -9.52 -13.13
C LEU A 1001 -19.14 -10.78 -12.41
N THR A 1002 -19.21 -11.96 -13.05
CA THR A 1002 -18.52 -13.15 -12.53
C THR A 1002 -17.01 -13.10 -12.83
N PHE A 1003 -16.62 -12.49 -13.96
CA PHE A 1003 -15.23 -12.37 -14.39
C PHE A 1003 -14.95 -10.96 -14.91
N GLY A 1004 -13.74 -10.46 -14.68
CA GLY A 1004 -13.23 -9.23 -15.29
C GLY A 1004 -12.80 -9.44 -16.73
N ASN A 1005 -12.93 -8.41 -17.55
CA ASN A 1005 -12.30 -8.34 -18.87
C ASN A 1005 -10.91 -7.69 -18.71
N THR A 1006 -9.84 -8.41 -19.02
CA THR A 1006 -8.46 -7.90 -18.89
C THR A 1006 -8.15 -6.74 -19.84
N HIS A 1007 -8.97 -6.52 -20.88
CA HIS A 1007 -8.84 -5.38 -21.79
C HIS A 1007 -9.38 -4.06 -21.21
N ASP A 1008 -10.29 -4.13 -20.21
CA ASP A 1008 -10.96 -2.95 -19.63
C ASP A 1008 -10.26 -2.44 -18.36
N TYR A 1009 -9.10 -3.03 -17.99
CA TYR A 1009 -8.36 -2.67 -16.79
C TYR A 1009 -7.77 -1.24 -16.86
N PRO A 1010 -7.72 -0.50 -15.74
CA PRO A 1010 -7.10 0.82 -15.73
C PRO A 1010 -5.58 0.70 -15.94
N TYR A 1011 -4.99 1.65 -16.69
CA TYR A 1011 -3.54 1.65 -16.94
C TYR A 1011 -2.72 1.65 -15.64
N TYR A 1012 -3.11 2.45 -14.63
CA TYR A 1012 -2.51 2.38 -13.30
C TYR A 1012 -3.04 1.20 -12.48
N SER A 1013 -2.62 0.00 -12.88
CA SER A 1013 -2.85 -1.22 -12.13
C SER A 1013 -1.70 -2.24 -12.26
N VAL A 1014 -1.72 -3.20 -11.34
CA VAL A 1014 -1.03 -4.49 -11.40
C VAL A 1014 -2.08 -5.56 -11.75
N CYS A 1015 -1.96 -6.13 -12.94
CA CYS A 1015 -2.73 -7.29 -13.38
C CYS A 1015 -2.11 -8.58 -12.83
N THR A 1016 -2.91 -9.44 -12.17
CA THR A 1016 -2.49 -10.80 -11.80
C THR A 1016 -3.62 -11.83 -11.98
N THR A 1017 -3.23 -13.07 -12.24
CA THR A 1017 -4.10 -14.26 -12.21
C THR A 1017 -4.51 -14.62 -10.78
N SER A 1018 -3.59 -14.50 -9.82
CA SER A 1018 -3.79 -14.88 -8.42
C SER A 1018 -2.79 -14.20 -7.46
N THR A 1019 -3.11 -14.18 -6.16
CA THR A 1019 -2.17 -13.80 -5.09
C THR A 1019 -1.61 -15.05 -4.39
N HIS A 1020 -0.83 -14.88 -3.32
CA HIS A 1020 -0.32 -16.01 -2.52
C HIS A 1020 -1.40 -16.64 -1.60
N ASP A 1021 -2.47 -15.90 -1.31
CA ASP A 1021 -3.64 -16.28 -0.51
C ASP A 1021 -4.66 -17.14 -1.27
N MET A 1022 -4.27 -17.65 -2.43
CA MET A 1022 -5.15 -17.99 -3.52
C MET A 1022 -4.61 -19.20 -4.28
N GLY A 1023 -5.48 -20.14 -4.66
CA GLY A 1023 -5.11 -21.20 -5.59
C GLY A 1023 -4.80 -20.61 -6.98
N GLY A 1024 -3.71 -21.04 -7.62
CA GLY A 1024 -3.38 -20.63 -9.00
C GLY A 1024 -4.39 -21.13 -10.04
N ILE A 1025 -4.15 -20.83 -11.32
CA ILE A 1025 -5.02 -21.17 -12.47
C ILE A 1025 -5.50 -22.62 -12.39
N ARG A 1026 -4.58 -23.56 -12.08
CA ARG A 1026 -4.86 -24.99 -12.08
C ARG A 1026 -5.78 -25.44 -10.94
N VAL A 1027 -5.54 -24.94 -9.73
CA VAL A 1027 -6.37 -25.25 -8.56
C VAL A 1027 -7.79 -24.73 -8.80
N TRP A 1028 -7.87 -23.48 -9.23
CA TRP A 1028 -9.12 -22.78 -9.52
C TRP A 1028 -10.01 -23.45 -10.57
N TRP A 1029 -9.39 -24.00 -11.62
CA TRP A 1029 -10.08 -24.76 -12.67
C TRP A 1029 -10.77 -26.03 -12.16
N GLU A 1030 -10.32 -26.56 -11.01
CA GLU A 1030 -10.82 -27.78 -10.41
C GLU A 1030 -11.76 -27.49 -9.21
N GLU A 1031 -11.75 -26.27 -8.65
CA GLU A 1031 -12.62 -25.80 -7.55
C GLU A 1031 -14.12 -25.79 -7.91
N ASP A 1032 -14.51 -25.21 -9.05
CA ASP A 1032 -15.90 -24.98 -9.43
C ASP A 1032 -16.12 -25.25 -10.92
N ARG A 1033 -16.89 -26.30 -11.23
CA ARG A 1033 -17.12 -26.74 -12.61
C ARG A 1033 -18.12 -25.88 -13.38
N GLU A 1034 -19.04 -25.18 -12.71
CA GLU A 1034 -19.99 -24.27 -13.38
C GLU A 1034 -19.33 -22.93 -13.72
N LYS A 1035 -18.53 -22.37 -12.80
CA LYS A 1035 -17.67 -21.20 -13.09
C LYS A 1035 -16.65 -21.53 -14.18
N THR A 1036 -15.98 -22.69 -14.10
CA THR A 1036 -15.00 -23.11 -15.11
C THR A 1036 -15.63 -23.29 -16.50
N GLN A 1037 -16.81 -23.92 -16.59
CA GLN A 1037 -17.52 -24.07 -17.87
C GLN A 1037 -17.90 -22.71 -18.47
N ARG A 1038 -18.41 -21.78 -17.64
CA ARG A 1038 -18.70 -20.41 -18.09
C ARG A 1038 -17.44 -19.68 -18.55
N TYR A 1039 -16.36 -19.69 -17.77
CA TYR A 1039 -15.09 -19.04 -18.14
C TYR A 1039 -14.54 -19.57 -19.48
N PHE A 1040 -14.59 -20.89 -19.70
CA PHE A 1040 -14.15 -21.52 -20.95
C PHE A 1040 -14.94 -21.02 -22.17
N ASN A 1041 -16.27 -20.86 -22.06
CA ASN A 1041 -17.10 -20.39 -23.17
C ASN A 1041 -17.19 -18.86 -23.30
N GLU A 1042 -17.21 -18.12 -22.20
CA GLU A 1042 -17.50 -16.69 -22.13
C GLU A 1042 -16.23 -15.84 -22.15
N VAL A 1043 -15.15 -16.28 -21.49
CA VAL A 1043 -13.87 -15.55 -21.40
C VAL A 1043 -12.85 -16.07 -22.42
N LEU A 1044 -12.61 -17.38 -22.47
CA LEU A 1044 -11.69 -17.98 -23.44
C LEU A 1044 -12.31 -18.18 -24.84
N GLN A 1045 -13.61 -17.90 -24.99
CA GLN A 1045 -14.37 -18.00 -26.24
C GLN A 1045 -14.28 -19.40 -26.92
N GLN A 1046 -14.05 -20.45 -26.12
CA GLN A 1046 -13.94 -21.83 -26.61
C GLN A 1046 -15.30 -22.50 -26.71
N SER A 1047 -15.45 -23.42 -27.68
CA SER A 1047 -16.71 -24.14 -27.88
C SER A 1047 -16.74 -25.50 -27.17
N GLY A 1048 -17.91 -25.92 -26.69
CA GLY A 1048 -18.11 -27.22 -26.05
C GLY A 1048 -17.78 -27.24 -24.55
N THR A 1049 -17.66 -28.47 -24.02
CA THR A 1049 -17.40 -28.72 -22.59
C THR A 1049 -15.96 -28.37 -22.21
N ALA A 1050 -15.79 -27.65 -21.10
CA ALA A 1050 -14.48 -27.32 -20.55
C ALA A 1050 -13.73 -28.59 -20.11
N PRO A 1051 -12.46 -28.80 -20.52
CA PRO A 1051 -11.64 -29.92 -20.05
C PRO A 1051 -11.60 -30.00 -18.52
N TYR A 1052 -11.48 -31.21 -17.97
CA TYR A 1052 -11.52 -31.41 -16.52
C TYR A 1052 -10.33 -30.73 -15.84
N PHE A 1053 -9.11 -31.02 -16.30
CA PHE A 1053 -7.88 -30.35 -15.83
C PHE A 1053 -7.62 -29.07 -16.62
N ALA A 1054 -6.90 -28.14 -16.00
CA ALA A 1054 -6.28 -27.02 -16.71
C ALA A 1054 -5.10 -27.55 -17.56
N GLU A 1055 -5.38 -27.89 -18.82
CA GLU A 1055 -4.34 -28.31 -19.76
C GLU A 1055 -3.36 -27.17 -20.09
N PRO A 1056 -2.10 -27.45 -20.47
CA PRO A 1056 -1.08 -26.40 -20.63
C PRO A 1056 -1.48 -25.26 -21.57
N TRP A 1057 -2.24 -25.56 -22.63
CA TRP A 1057 -2.77 -24.57 -23.58
C TRP A 1057 -3.90 -23.69 -23.02
N ILE A 1058 -4.58 -24.13 -21.95
CA ILE A 1058 -5.57 -23.32 -21.25
C ILE A 1058 -4.85 -22.31 -20.36
N CYS A 1059 -3.84 -22.75 -19.62
CA CYS A 1059 -2.97 -21.86 -18.84
C CYS A 1059 -2.28 -20.84 -19.75
N ASP A 1060 -1.82 -21.27 -20.93
CA ASP A 1060 -1.25 -20.43 -21.98
C ASP A 1060 -2.19 -19.29 -22.43
N ALA A 1061 -3.43 -19.62 -22.78
CA ALA A 1061 -4.43 -18.64 -23.18
C ALA A 1061 -4.81 -17.67 -22.04
N ILE A 1062 -4.80 -18.13 -20.80
CA ILE A 1062 -5.06 -17.29 -19.61
C ILE A 1062 -3.88 -16.32 -19.38
N VAL A 1063 -2.64 -16.80 -19.44
CA VAL A 1063 -1.44 -15.95 -19.30
C VAL A 1063 -1.35 -14.92 -20.42
N ASP A 1064 -1.62 -15.32 -21.66
CA ASP A 1064 -1.69 -14.43 -22.84
C ASP A 1064 -2.71 -13.28 -22.64
N LEU A 1065 -3.91 -13.59 -22.14
CA LEU A 1065 -4.95 -12.60 -21.82
C LEU A 1065 -4.53 -11.61 -20.71
N HIS A 1066 -3.70 -12.02 -19.75
CA HIS A 1066 -3.19 -11.14 -18.70
C HIS A 1066 -2.01 -10.29 -19.20
N LEU A 1067 -1.08 -10.87 -19.96
CA LEU A 1067 0.02 -10.14 -20.59
C LEU A 1067 -0.50 -9.05 -21.55
N LYS A 1068 -1.54 -9.34 -22.34
CA LYS A 1068 -2.14 -8.38 -23.28
C LYS A 1068 -2.98 -7.26 -22.65
N SER A 1069 -3.18 -7.28 -21.33
CA SER A 1069 -3.87 -6.20 -20.61
C SER A 1069 -3.21 -4.81 -20.83
N PRO A 1070 -3.95 -3.71 -20.69
CA PRO A 1070 -3.40 -2.35 -20.73
C PRO A 1070 -2.68 -1.97 -19.43
N SER A 1071 -2.81 -2.74 -18.35
CA SER A 1071 -2.19 -2.49 -17.04
C SER A 1071 -0.68 -2.24 -17.14
N MET A 1072 -0.19 -1.19 -16.48
CA MET A 1072 1.23 -0.81 -16.42
C MET A 1072 2.10 -2.00 -15.99
N LEU A 1073 1.67 -2.76 -15.00
CA LEU A 1073 2.34 -3.99 -14.56
C LEU A 1073 1.45 -5.21 -14.80
N CYS A 1074 2.03 -6.30 -15.30
CA CYS A 1074 1.45 -7.63 -15.24
C CYS A 1074 2.42 -8.51 -14.48
N ILE A 1075 2.04 -8.98 -13.29
CA ILE A 1075 2.91 -9.74 -12.39
C ILE A 1075 2.20 -11.01 -11.97
N LEU A 1076 2.62 -12.17 -12.51
CA LEU A 1076 1.94 -13.44 -12.28
C LEU A 1076 2.76 -14.34 -11.32
N PRO A 1077 2.13 -15.20 -10.51
CA PRO A 1077 2.85 -16.18 -9.71
C PRO A 1077 3.65 -17.16 -10.58
N LEU A 1078 4.83 -17.56 -10.11
CA LEU A 1078 5.69 -18.50 -10.84
C LEU A 1078 4.96 -19.81 -11.20
N GLN A 1079 4.05 -20.27 -10.34
CA GLN A 1079 3.23 -21.47 -10.58
C GLN A 1079 2.34 -21.34 -11.83
N ASP A 1080 1.77 -20.16 -12.06
CA ASP A 1080 0.88 -19.90 -13.21
C ASP A 1080 1.67 -19.81 -14.53
N TYR A 1081 2.90 -19.26 -14.50
CA TYR A 1081 3.82 -19.36 -15.64
C TYR A 1081 4.22 -20.82 -15.91
N LEU A 1082 4.64 -21.57 -14.88
CA LEU A 1082 5.04 -22.98 -15.04
C LEU A 1082 3.88 -23.88 -15.51
N ALA A 1083 2.63 -23.54 -15.17
CA ALA A 1083 1.44 -24.29 -15.57
C ALA A 1083 1.26 -24.42 -17.10
N MET A 1084 1.87 -23.51 -17.88
CA MET A 1084 1.91 -23.51 -19.34
C MET A 1084 2.78 -24.63 -19.96
N ASP A 1085 3.61 -25.33 -19.17
CA ASP A 1085 4.37 -26.50 -19.64
C ASP A 1085 4.05 -27.76 -18.81
N GLY A 1086 3.59 -28.80 -19.52
CA GLY A 1086 3.15 -30.07 -18.91
C GLY A 1086 4.26 -30.95 -18.33
N LYS A 1087 5.54 -30.62 -18.55
CA LYS A 1087 6.72 -31.29 -17.99
C LYS A 1087 7.27 -30.52 -16.77
N LEU A 1088 7.18 -29.18 -16.79
CA LEU A 1088 7.74 -28.31 -15.74
C LEU A 1088 6.81 -28.08 -14.56
N ARG A 1089 5.48 -28.07 -14.74
CA ARG A 1089 4.50 -27.88 -13.64
C ARG A 1089 4.49 -29.04 -12.63
N ARG A 1090 3.94 -28.83 -11.42
CA ARG A 1090 3.78 -29.95 -10.46
C ARG A 1090 2.73 -30.93 -10.96
N LYS A 1091 2.74 -32.17 -10.47
CA LYS A 1091 1.70 -33.16 -10.80
C LYS A 1091 0.36 -32.73 -10.21
N ASN A 1092 0.30 -32.62 -8.88
CA ASN A 1092 -0.86 -32.19 -8.12
C ASN A 1092 -0.95 -30.64 -8.07
N PRO A 1093 -2.08 -30.01 -8.46
CA PRO A 1093 -2.28 -28.57 -8.29
C PRO A 1093 -2.24 -28.11 -6.83
N ALA A 1094 -2.73 -28.93 -5.88
CA ALA A 1094 -2.77 -28.52 -4.47
C ALA A 1094 -1.38 -28.35 -3.83
N ASP A 1095 -0.34 -28.93 -4.44
CA ASP A 1095 1.07 -28.72 -4.05
C ASP A 1095 1.61 -27.33 -4.48
N GLU A 1096 0.86 -26.57 -5.29
CA GLU A 1096 1.25 -25.27 -5.87
C GLU A 1096 0.75 -24.08 -5.02
N ILE A 1097 -0.02 -24.35 -3.95
CA ILE A 1097 -0.61 -23.38 -3.02
C ILE A 1097 0.46 -22.85 -2.03
N ILE A 1098 0.46 -21.53 -1.79
CA ILE A 1098 1.37 -20.87 -0.82
C ILE A 1098 0.72 -20.70 0.56
N ASN A 1099 -0.55 -20.25 0.60
CA ASN A 1099 -1.32 -20.04 1.82
C ASN A 1099 -2.79 -20.51 1.64
N VAL A 1100 -3.48 -20.76 2.77
CA VAL A 1100 -4.94 -20.94 2.83
C VAL A 1100 -5.48 -20.00 3.91
N PRO A 1101 -6.04 -18.81 3.55
CA PRO A 1101 -6.43 -17.77 4.51
C PRO A 1101 -7.44 -18.22 5.58
N ALA A 1102 -8.33 -19.16 5.24
CA ALA A 1102 -9.28 -19.76 6.18
C ALA A 1102 -8.61 -20.59 7.30
N ASN A 1103 -7.30 -20.86 7.22
CA ASN A 1103 -6.51 -21.46 8.29
C ASN A 1103 -5.55 -20.42 8.91
N PRO A 1104 -5.91 -19.78 10.05
CA PRO A 1104 -5.05 -18.80 10.74
C PRO A 1104 -3.78 -19.40 11.37
N ARG A 1105 -3.55 -20.72 11.23
CA ARG A 1105 -2.30 -21.42 11.58
C ARG A 1105 -1.77 -22.22 10.38
N HIS A 1106 -1.82 -21.65 9.18
CA HIS A 1106 -1.16 -22.22 8.00
C HIS A 1106 0.38 -22.25 8.17
N TYR A 1107 1.04 -23.30 7.70
CA TYR A 1107 2.51 -23.44 7.74
C TYR A 1107 3.08 -23.03 6.37
N TRP A 1108 3.70 -21.85 6.33
CA TRP A 1108 4.23 -21.23 5.11
C TRP A 1108 5.55 -21.90 4.68
N ARG A 1109 5.43 -23.05 4.00
CA ARG A 1109 6.57 -23.91 3.61
C ARG A 1109 6.60 -24.32 2.14
N TYR A 1110 5.82 -23.65 1.28
CA TYR A 1110 5.87 -23.86 -0.17
C TYR A 1110 7.30 -23.63 -0.69
N ARG A 1111 7.77 -24.56 -1.52
CA ARG A 1111 9.10 -24.56 -2.13
C ARG A 1111 9.00 -24.97 -3.60
N MET A 1112 9.84 -24.38 -4.45
CA MET A 1112 9.96 -24.82 -5.84
C MET A 1112 10.42 -26.28 -5.90
N HIS A 1113 9.72 -27.11 -6.68
CA HIS A 1113 10.11 -28.50 -6.96
C HIS A 1113 11.28 -28.58 -7.95
N LEU A 1114 11.40 -27.60 -8.84
CA LEU A 1114 12.57 -27.35 -9.67
C LEU A 1114 13.55 -26.40 -8.96
N ASN A 1115 14.83 -26.43 -9.33
CA ASN A 1115 15.79 -25.40 -8.94
C ASN A 1115 16.04 -24.41 -10.09
N MET A 1116 16.52 -23.21 -9.74
CA MET A 1116 16.73 -22.12 -10.72
C MET A 1116 17.66 -22.53 -11.85
N GLU A 1117 18.71 -23.31 -11.58
CA GLU A 1117 19.68 -23.71 -12.60
C GLU A 1117 19.12 -24.74 -13.61
N ASN A 1118 18.00 -25.40 -13.28
CA ASN A 1118 17.23 -26.22 -14.20
C ASN A 1118 16.17 -25.40 -14.94
N LEU A 1119 15.48 -24.46 -14.25
CA LEU A 1119 14.51 -23.55 -14.86
C LEU A 1119 15.19 -22.66 -15.92
N ILE A 1120 16.38 -22.13 -15.64
CA ILE A 1120 17.16 -21.33 -16.59
C ILE A 1120 17.52 -22.11 -17.87
N LYS A 1121 17.63 -23.44 -17.79
CA LYS A 1121 17.96 -24.34 -18.92
C LYS A 1121 16.73 -24.93 -19.62
N ALA A 1122 15.53 -24.45 -19.28
CA ALA A 1122 14.30 -24.85 -19.96
C ALA A 1122 14.10 -24.00 -21.24
N ASP A 1123 15.03 -24.12 -22.19
CA ASP A 1123 15.15 -23.21 -23.34
C ASP A 1123 13.83 -23.06 -24.12
N ASP A 1124 13.12 -24.16 -24.42
CA ASP A 1124 11.82 -24.15 -25.11
C ASP A 1124 10.79 -23.26 -24.38
N PHE A 1125 10.74 -23.35 -23.04
CA PHE A 1125 9.80 -22.62 -22.19
C PHE A 1125 10.21 -21.16 -22.01
N ASN A 1126 11.50 -20.90 -21.78
CA ASN A 1126 12.02 -19.54 -21.58
C ASN A 1126 11.93 -18.72 -22.88
N ASN A 1127 12.21 -19.33 -24.03
CA ASN A 1127 11.97 -18.70 -25.33
C ASN A 1127 10.49 -18.38 -25.54
N LYS A 1128 9.59 -19.35 -25.29
CA LYS A 1128 8.15 -19.12 -25.41
C LYS A 1128 7.66 -17.96 -24.53
N LEU A 1129 8.06 -17.93 -23.25
CA LEU A 1129 7.64 -16.89 -22.31
C LEU A 1129 8.15 -15.50 -22.74
N ARG A 1130 9.42 -15.39 -23.14
CA ARG A 1130 9.97 -14.16 -23.72
C ARG A 1130 9.16 -13.71 -24.94
N ASP A 1131 8.94 -14.61 -25.89
CA ASP A 1131 8.22 -14.32 -27.13
C ASP A 1131 6.76 -13.88 -26.84
N MET A 1132 6.11 -14.43 -25.80
CA MET A 1132 4.78 -13.97 -25.36
C MET A 1132 4.80 -12.56 -24.77
N ILE A 1133 5.84 -12.21 -24.00
CA ILE A 1133 6.03 -10.88 -23.41
C ILE A 1133 6.35 -9.83 -24.49
N ASP A 1134 7.26 -10.15 -25.41
CA ASP A 1134 7.58 -9.32 -26.58
C ASP A 1134 6.34 -9.05 -27.44
N ASN A 1135 5.55 -10.09 -27.77
CA ASN A 1135 4.31 -9.95 -28.55
C ASN A 1135 3.19 -9.21 -27.79
N ALA A 1136 3.23 -9.18 -26.45
CA ALA A 1136 2.33 -8.34 -25.66
C ALA A 1136 2.77 -6.87 -25.62
N GLY A 1137 4.01 -6.54 -26.00
CA GLY A 1137 4.58 -5.20 -25.97
C GLY A 1137 4.84 -4.71 -24.54
N ARG A 1138 5.54 -5.54 -23.76
CA ARG A 1138 6.00 -5.29 -22.38
C ARG A 1138 7.52 -5.36 -22.29
#